data_AF-A0A2P8Q8R1-F1
#
_entry.id   AF-A0A2P8Q8R1-F1
#
_cell.length_a   1.000
_cell.length_b   1.000
_cell.length_c   1.000
_cell.angle_alpha   90.00
_cell.angle_beta   90.00
_cell.angle_gamma   90.00
#
_symmetry.space_group_name_H-M   'P 1'
#
loop_
_entity.id
_entity.type
_entity.pdbx_description
1 polymer ?
#
loop_
_entity_poly.entity_id
_entity_poly.type
_entity_poly.pdbx_seq_one_letter_code
_entity_poly.pdbx_strand_id
1 'polypeptide(L)'
;MRFDSAEPVAIVGIAALYPGVQGPEEYWQLVNGEYPVTTASRAAAGLDDVEVDVARFGIPPAQARSMARMQILMLEAARQCLADAGHPGRALPVERTDVITGTCFGLDRQHANALRVEAIRHVREVERAALSAGADSGSAQRAAEELRLLLAGRLHGSPHDRVGEMASTIPARIATAFKFHGRTLAVESADATSYAGVAQAVLNLRGGLSDAVLVVTGQRRESPLFARALDAKGLTSTATRPFAADGSGSGFVLGEGVGALLLKRLSTAVGDGDRIYATILDCSLRHDARPGPFAASPSVGLRHSTAAGSLRAAAVRPETVQYVECVGSGVAHEVRAELAALAALHEGAAAGSVAVGSVKDRLGHTFANAGVAALSKVALALHHRRIPPQLEPGDAAEFARSGTPLRHSDAGRPWPPGKEGSPRRATVHGTSLTGTLCHLVLEEHVGPVHVGPDGPAGLVREGRAGTHPHGPTPIGEAVCPTRQARLTRLPGDGPAARYAVGGTASDTEPIAVVGLAGWFADSPDAESFWQAVRSGVSRIGPVPETVLDRDLYYAPGALSLTHSYTDQGGHTTPPTAPPPGLRISPSRHAAMDVAQRLALDVAAQLLAGRGTITADGTGGWGGRNGRGLVAVGSNLGLSRERRLNAEASLQDLEDTVARLDALGGLSPLQRKSLLTSLREHMGPADEGVPPDLLDGCLASGIAALVANEYGLDAVPLAVEAACASSLAAIDVAVTALRAGAADYAIAGGVELACNARDMVLCSALGLLSHSRSAPFDAGADGFTPGDGCGLFLLKRHGDALRDGDEILGLVRGIGASNDAKSLIAPDVAGQTRAMERAFAQVDFAPSAVDYLEAHGTGTKVGDRVEIAAVAKVYGGSRRARPLEIGSAKSFYGHTFAAAGSAGLLRTLLAMRARTLPPNTNLHTLNPALDLAAVPAVVPTEPSVWRRQPGRPRRAAVSSFGTGGINYHVLVEEHEEHMERTRPVEHLDGAR
;
A
#
# COMPACT_ATOMS: atom_id res chain seq x y z
N MET A 1 -23.71 -12.46 12.25
CA MET A 1 -24.38 -11.87 11.06
C MET A 1 -23.65 -12.42 9.84
N ARG A 2 -24.34 -13.07 8.90
CA ARG A 2 -23.75 -13.41 7.59
C ARG A 2 -23.84 -12.15 6.74
N PHE A 3 -22.71 -11.57 6.36
CA PHE A 3 -22.68 -10.43 5.46
C PHE A 3 -22.94 -10.90 4.03
N ASP A 4 -23.70 -10.13 3.26
CA ASP A 4 -23.97 -10.43 1.86
C ASP A 4 -22.75 -10.02 1.02
N SER A 5 -22.04 -11.00 0.47
CA SER A 5 -20.87 -10.78 -0.39
C SER A 5 -21.20 -10.03 -1.67
N ALA A 6 -22.48 -9.92 -2.04
CA ALA A 6 -22.94 -9.17 -3.20
C ALA A 6 -23.49 -7.78 -2.84
N GLU A 7 -23.47 -7.35 -1.57
CA GLU A 7 -24.06 -6.07 -1.18
C GLU A 7 -23.40 -4.91 -1.96
N PRO A 8 -24.20 -4.03 -2.58
CA PRO A 8 -23.66 -2.86 -3.26
C PRO A 8 -22.97 -1.87 -2.31
N VAL A 9 -21.98 -1.15 -2.82
CA VAL A 9 -21.20 -0.15 -2.05
C VAL A 9 -21.52 1.25 -2.55
N ALA A 10 -21.96 2.14 -1.67
CA ALA A 10 -22.28 3.53 -1.98
C ALA A 10 -21.03 4.41 -1.96
N ILE A 11 -20.91 5.30 -2.95
CA ILE A 11 -19.99 6.44 -2.93
C ILE A 11 -20.73 7.62 -2.28
N VAL A 12 -20.29 8.00 -1.08
CA VAL A 12 -20.99 9.02 -0.25
C VAL A 12 -20.23 10.34 -0.13
N GLY A 13 -18.96 10.37 -0.52
CA GLY A 13 -18.15 11.59 -0.57
C GLY A 13 -17.09 11.51 -1.65
N ILE A 14 -16.80 12.64 -2.28
CA ILE A 14 -15.81 12.79 -3.35
C ILE A 14 -14.91 13.99 -3.05
N ALA A 15 -13.60 13.86 -3.27
CA ALA A 15 -12.70 15.00 -3.43
C ALA A 15 -11.92 14.89 -4.73
N ALA A 16 -11.65 16.06 -5.31
CA ALA A 16 -10.97 16.21 -6.58
C ALA A 16 -10.04 17.42 -6.50
N LEU A 17 -8.74 17.17 -6.38
CA LEU A 17 -7.68 18.18 -6.43
C LEU A 17 -6.84 17.94 -7.68
N TYR A 18 -7.03 18.78 -8.69
CA TYR A 18 -6.29 18.72 -9.94
C TYR A 18 -5.75 20.11 -10.28
N PRO A 19 -4.76 20.23 -11.19
CA PRO A 19 -4.36 21.51 -11.78
C PRO A 19 -5.57 22.39 -12.16
N GLY A 20 -5.80 23.47 -11.41
CA GLY A 20 -6.92 24.40 -11.62
C GLY A 20 -8.31 23.91 -11.16
N VAL A 21 -8.40 22.84 -10.36
CA VAL A 21 -9.66 22.28 -9.83
C VAL A 21 -9.53 21.98 -8.34
N GLN A 22 -10.44 22.53 -7.54
CA GLN A 22 -10.50 22.34 -6.09
C GLN A 22 -11.90 21.93 -5.63
N GLY A 23 -12.24 20.65 -5.83
CA GLY A 23 -13.45 20.05 -5.31
C GLY A 23 -14.30 19.35 -6.38
N PRO A 24 -15.31 18.56 -5.96
CA PRO A 24 -16.11 17.73 -6.86
C PRO A 24 -16.95 18.54 -7.85
N GLU A 25 -17.43 19.73 -7.48
CA GLU A 25 -18.24 20.58 -8.36
C GLU A 25 -17.40 21.20 -9.49
N GLU A 26 -16.25 21.80 -9.18
CA GLU A 26 -15.32 22.30 -10.19
C GLU A 26 -14.82 21.18 -11.10
N TYR A 27 -14.61 19.99 -10.54
CA TYR A 27 -14.26 18.81 -11.31
C TYR A 27 -15.39 18.39 -12.27
N TRP A 28 -16.64 18.43 -11.81
CA TRP A 28 -17.80 18.19 -12.66
C TRP A 28 -17.89 19.21 -13.80
N GLN A 29 -17.71 20.50 -13.51
CA GLN A 29 -17.75 21.56 -14.51
C GLN A 29 -16.62 21.39 -15.56
N LEU A 30 -15.44 20.96 -15.12
CA LEU A 30 -14.34 20.57 -16.01
C LEU A 30 -14.76 19.44 -16.95
N VAL A 31 -15.23 18.31 -16.43
CA VAL A 31 -15.53 17.13 -17.27
C VAL A 31 -16.82 17.28 -18.08
N ASN A 32 -17.78 18.08 -17.63
CA ASN A 32 -19.03 18.37 -18.35
C ASN A 32 -18.83 19.41 -19.48
N GLY A 33 -17.63 19.99 -19.61
CA GLY A 33 -17.29 20.92 -20.70
C GLY A 33 -17.79 22.34 -20.49
N GLU A 34 -18.08 22.74 -19.25
CA GLU A 34 -18.53 24.10 -18.91
C GLU A 34 -17.35 25.09 -18.77
N TYR A 35 -16.13 24.58 -18.54
CA TYR A 35 -14.90 25.37 -18.52
C TYR A 35 -14.08 25.20 -19.82
N PRO A 36 -13.77 26.28 -20.55
CA PRO A 36 -12.79 26.26 -21.61
C PRO A 36 -11.39 26.23 -20.98
N VAL A 37 -10.86 25.05 -20.73
CA VAL A 37 -9.46 24.91 -20.27
C VAL A 37 -8.55 24.97 -21.48
N THR A 38 -7.82 26.08 -21.64
CA THR A 38 -6.76 26.17 -22.66
C THR A 38 -5.53 25.41 -22.19
N THR A 39 -4.73 24.88 -23.11
CA THR A 39 -3.43 24.27 -22.79
C THR A 39 -2.51 25.21 -22.00
N ALA A 40 -2.62 26.53 -22.24
CA ALA A 40 -1.93 27.56 -21.48
C ALA A 40 -2.42 27.68 -20.02
N SER A 41 -3.71 27.48 -19.72
CA SER A 41 -4.22 27.51 -18.35
C SER A 41 -3.85 26.26 -17.54
N ARG A 42 -3.69 25.09 -18.19
CA ARG A 42 -3.16 23.86 -17.54
C ARG A 42 -1.68 23.96 -17.18
N ALA A 43 -0.91 24.73 -17.95
CA ALA A 43 0.51 24.94 -17.71
C ALA A 43 0.80 25.98 -16.61
N ALA A 44 -0.20 26.79 -16.22
CA ALA A 44 -0.03 27.92 -15.32
C ALA A 44 -0.35 27.64 -13.83
N ALA A 45 -1.00 26.51 -13.50
CA ALA A 45 -1.34 26.14 -12.12
C ALA A 45 -1.09 24.64 -11.87
N GLY A 46 -0.05 24.31 -11.09
CA GLY A 46 0.27 22.94 -10.69
C GLY A 46 -0.30 22.57 -9.32
N LEU A 47 -0.15 21.31 -8.90
CA LEU A 47 -0.48 20.93 -7.51
C LEU A 47 0.43 21.63 -6.48
N ASP A 48 1.57 22.14 -6.91
CA ASP A 48 2.49 22.88 -6.05
C ASP A 48 1.90 24.20 -5.56
N ASP A 49 0.97 24.80 -6.29
CA ASP A 49 0.33 26.06 -5.95
C ASP A 49 -0.80 25.92 -4.90
N VAL A 50 -1.18 24.68 -4.52
CA VAL A 50 -2.26 24.43 -3.56
C VAL A 50 -1.80 24.68 -2.12
N GLU A 51 -2.11 25.85 -1.57
CA GLU A 51 -1.79 26.15 -0.17
C GLU A 51 -2.65 25.35 0.81
N VAL A 52 -1.99 24.67 1.76
CA VAL A 52 -2.66 23.89 2.81
C VAL A 52 -2.12 24.30 4.15
N ASP A 53 -2.98 24.87 4.99
CA ASP A 53 -2.68 25.14 6.39
C ASP A 53 -2.67 23.81 7.17
N VAL A 54 -1.49 23.22 7.34
CA VAL A 54 -1.33 21.94 8.05
C VAL A 54 -1.57 22.03 9.55
N ALA A 55 -1.53 23.25 10.14
CA ALA A 55 -1.73 23.43 11.57
C ALA A 55 -3.15 23.04 12.00
N ARG A 56 -4.14 23.16 11.09
CA ARG A 56 -5.53 22.72 11.32
C ARG A 56 -5.65 21.23 11.64
N PHE A 57 -4.67 20.42 11.23
CA PHE A 57 -4.63 18.98 11.49
C PHE A 57 -3.82 18.63 12.75
N GLY A 58 -3.42 19.63 13.54
CA GLY A 58 -2.58 19.44 14.73
C GLY A 58 -1.13 19.07 14.40
N ILE A 59 -0.66 19.36 13.19
CA ILE A 59 0.71 19.07 12.76
C ILE A 59 1.64 20.23 13.16
N PRO A 60 2.67 19.99 13.99
CA PRO A 60 3.61 21.04 14.38
C PRO A 60 4.43 21.56 13.18
N PRO A 61 4.81 22.86 13.16
CA PRO A 61 5.62 23.43 12.07
C PRO A 61 6.94 22.70 11.80
N ALA A 62 7.57 22.14 12.84
CA ALA A 62 8.79 21.35 12.69
C ALA A 62 8.59 20.05 11.89
N GLN A 63 7.44 19.39 12.08
CA GLN A 63 7.09 18.18 11.33
C GLN A 63 6.64 18.52 9.91
N ALA A 64 5.88 19.62 9.76
CA ALA A 64 5.41 20.11 8.46
C ALA A 64 6.55 20.29 7.45
N ARG A 65 7.68 20.85 7.90
CA ARG A 65 8.87 21.05 7.04
C ARG A 65 9.53 19.77 6.55
N SER A 66 9.30 18.64 7.21
CA SER A 66 9.85 17.33 6.81
C SER A 66 8.87 16.48 6.00
N MET A 67 7.61 16.92 5.84
CA MET A 67 6.60 16.15 5.12
C MET A 67 6.82 16.21 3.61
N ALA A 68 6.56 15.09 2.95
CA ALA A 68 6.39 15.03 1.51
C ALA A 68 5.22 15.90 1.06
N ARG A 69 5.34 16.56 -0.10
CA ARG A 69 4.24 17.39 -0.62
C ARG A 69 2.95 16.59 -0.80
N MET A 70 3.06 15.35 -1.26
CA MET A 70 1.92 14.44 -1.43
C MET A 70 1.18 14.15 -0.11
N GLN A 71 1.88 14.05 1.03
CA GLN A 71 1.23 13.88 2.34
C GLN A 71 0.31 15.05 2.68
N ILE A 72 0.72 16.28 2.34
CA ILE A 72 -0.05 17.48 2.60
C ILE A 72 -1.29 17.53 1.72
N LEU A 73 -1.13 17.27 0.42
CA LEU A 73 -2.21 17.30 -0.56
C LEU A 73 -3.26 16.21 -0.28
N MET A 74 -2.83 15.00 0.06
CA MET A 74 -3.74 13.88 0.38
C MET A 74 -4.48 14.09 1.71
N LEU A 75 -3.88 14.79 2.67
CA LEU A 75 -4.56 15.18 3.90
C LEU A 75 -5.66 16.20 3.64
N GLU A 76 -5.43 17.16 2.73
CA GLU A 76 -6.44 18.11 2.29
C GLU A 76 -7.54 17.43 1.47
N ALA A 77 -7.21 16.52 0.55
CA ALA A 77 -8.20 15.74 -0.20
C ALA A 77 -9.09 14.89 0.73
N ALA A 78 -8.50 14.26 1.76
CA ALA A 78 -9.25 13.55 2.79
C ALA A 78 -10.23 14.48 3.51
N ARG A 79 -9.78 15.67 3.92
CA ARG A 79 -10.64 16.68 4.56
C ARG A 79 -11.80 17.08 3.66
N GLN A 80 -11.55 17.35 2.38
CA GLN A 80 -12.57 17.75 1.42
C GLN A 80 -13.59 16.63 1.19
N CYS A 81 -13.13 15.38 1.07
CA CYS A 81 -14.01 14.23 0.86
C CYS A 81 -14.92 13.98 2.06
N LEU A 82 -14.36 14.10 3.28
CA LEU A 82 -15.14 14.00 4.51
C LEU A 82 -16.15 15.15 4.65
N ALA A 83 -15.74 16.39 4.31
CA ALA A 83 -16.65 17.54 4.29
C ALA A 83 -17.78 17.36 3.27
N ASP A 84 -17.46 16.84 2.08
CA ASP A 84 -18.43 16.52 1.03
C ASP A 84 -19.42 15.42 1.47
N ALA A 85 -18.99 14.46 2.28
CA ALA A 85 -19.88 13.49 2.92
C ALA A 85 -20.67 14.05 4.13
N GLY A 86 -20.49 15.33 4.48
CA GLY A 86 -21.20 16.01 5.57
C GLY A 86 -20.51 15.96 6.93
N HIS A 87 -19.24 15.54 7.02
CA HIS A 87 -18.47 15.55 8.28
C HIS A 87 -17.84 16.93 8.57
N PRO A 88 -17.74 17.36 9.84
CA PRO A 88 -18.14 16.66 11.06
C PRO A 88 -19.62 16.81 11.44
N GLY A 89 -20.46 17.44 10.59
CA GLY A 89 -21.89 17.65 10.87
C GLY A 89 -22.69 16.36 11.01
N ARG A 90 -22.27 15.30 10.32
CA ARG A 90 -22.64 13.90 10.56
C ARG A 90 -21.50 13.16 11.25
N ALA A 91 -21.78 12.12 12.01
CA ALA A 91 -20.73 11.31 12.64
C ALA A 91 -20.33 10.14 11.73
N LEU A 92 -19.03 9.77 11.72
CA LEU A 92 -18.56 8.49 11.18
C LEU A 92 -18.38 7.47 12.31
N PRO A 93 -18.49 6.17 12.01
CA PRO A 93 -18.08 5.11 12.93
C PRO A 93 -16.55 5.04 13.01
N VAL A 94 -15.92 6.02 13.65
CA VAL A 94 -14.46 6.23 13.67
C VAL A 94 -13.67 4.98 14.10
N GLU A 95 -14.27 4.15 14.93
CA GLU A 95 -13.70 2.87 15.35
C GLU A 95 -13.49 1.90 14.19
N ARG A 96 -14.38 1.91 13.19
CA ARG A 96 -14.40 0.96 12.06
C ARG A 96 -14.30 1.67 10.71
N THR A 97 -13.68 2.85 10.69
CA THR A 97 -13.31 3.57 9.47
C THR A 97 -11.89 3.23 9.08
N ASP A 98 -11.72 2.63 7.90
CA ASP A 98 -10.40 2.37 7.32
C ASP A 98 -9.90 3.56 6.49
N VAL A 99 -8.58 3.66 6.36
CA VAL A 99 -7.91 4.59 5.45
C VAL A 99 -6.98 3.80 4.52
N ILE A 100 -7.28 3.85 3.22
CA ILE A 100 -6.45 3.23 2.18
C ILE A 100 -5.91 4.36 1.30
N THR A 101 -4.59 4.43 1.17
CA THR A 101 -3.96 5.42 0.30
C THR A 101 -3.25 4.76 -0.88
N GLY A 102 -3.10 5.49 -1.98
CA GLY A 102 -2.34 5.00 -3.13
C GLY A 102 -1.49 6.08 -3.77
N THR A 103 -0.21 5.79 -3.93
CA THR A 103 0.77 6.57 -4.68
C THR A 103 1.61 5.58 -5.49
N CYS A 104 2.31 6.05 -6.51
CA CYS A 104 3.26 5.21 -7.22
C CYS A 104 4.56 5.99 -7.43
N PHE A 105 5.68 5.26 -7.33
CA PHE A 105 7.03 5.81 -7.22
C PHE A 105 7.25 6.55 -5.90
N GLY A 106 8.53 6.79 -5.62
CA GLY A 106 8.98 7.47 -4.43
C GLY A 106 8.52 8.93 -4.37
N LEU A 107 8.37 9.41 -3.14
CA LEU A 107 8.00 10.78 -2.80
C LEU A 107 9.22 11.72 -2.86
N ASP A 108 8.98 13.01 -3.13
CA ASP A 108 9.98 14.09 -3.12
C ASP A 108 10.97 14.01 -1.93
N ARG A 109 10.47 13.78 -0.71
CA ARG A 109 11.30 13.65 0.49
C ARG A 109 12.15 12.39 0.49
N GLN A 110 11.67 11.27 -0.06
CA GLN A 110 12.49 10.05 -0.15
C GLN A 110 13.71 10.28 -1.03
N HIS A 111 13.51 11.01 -2.13
CA HIS A 111 14.56 11.39 -3.06
C HIS A 111 15.52 12.43 -2.48
N ALA A 112 14.99 13.49 -1.86
CA ALA A 112 15.82 14.52 -1.23
C ALA A 112 16.70 13.94 -0.12
N ASN A 113 16.18 13.02 0.69
CA ASN A 113 16.94 12.35 1.74
C ASN A 113 17.98 11.38 1.17
N ALA A 114 17.66 10.65 0.11
CA ALA A 114 18.64 9.79 -0.58
C ALA A 114 19.82 10.62 -1.12
N LEU A 115 19.50 11.72 -1.82
CA LEU A 115 20.49 12.66 -2.32
C LEU A 115 21.31 13.30 -1.19
N ARG A 116 20.69 13.66 -0.06
CA ARG A 116 21.39 14.26 1.09
C ARG A 116 22.41 13.31 1.72
N VAL A 117 22.09 12.02 1.81
CA VAL A 117 23.04 11.02 2.31
C VAL A 117 24.14 10.79 1.26
N GLU A 118 23.77 10.60 0.00
CA GLU A 118 24.75 10.34 -1.07
C GLU A 118 25.70 11.53 -1.28
N ALA A 119 25.21 12.76 -1.10
CA ALA A 119 25.97 14.00 -1.28
C ALA A 119 27.31 14.04 -0.52
N ILE A 120 27.43 13.34 0.61
CA ILE A 120 28.68 13.28 1.39
C ILE A 120 29.82 12.68 0.55
N ARG A 121 29.51 11.64 -0.22
CA ARG A 121 30.46 11.02 -1.16
C ARG A 121 30.90 12.00 -2.23
N HIS A 122 29.95 12.73 -2.81
CA HIS A 122 30.23 13.72 -3.87
C HIS A 122 31.03 14.91 -3.35
N VAL A 123 30.75 15.39 -2.14
CA VAL A 123 31.55 16.44 -1.49
C VAL A 123 33.01 16.02 -1.33
N ARG A 124 33.26 14.79 -0.89
CA ARG A 124 34.63 14.23 -0.79
C ARG A 124 35.28 14.06 -2.17
N GLU A 125 34.51 13.68 -3.18
CA GLU A 125 35.01 13.54 -4.55
C GLU A 125 35.40 14.90 -5.17
N VAL A 126 34.65 15.96 -4.87
CA VAL A 126 35.00 17.33 -5.30
C VAL A 126 36.31 17.81 -4.68
N GLU A 127 36.52 17.55 -3.39
CA GLU A 127 37.81 17.85 -2.75
C GLU A 127 38.97 17.11 -3.44
N ARG A 128 38.79 15.80 -3.67
CA ARG A 128 39.78 14.95 -4.34
C ARG A 128 40.08 15.43 -5.75
N ALA A 129 39.04 15.65 -6.57
CA ALA A 129 39.18 16.11 -7.95
C ALA A 129 39.82 17.50 -8.03
N ALA A 130 39.52 18.39 -7.09
CA ALA A 130 40.16 19.71 -7.00
C ALA A 130 41.66 19.60 -6.72
N LEU A 131 42.07 18.76 -5.77
CA LEU A 131 43.48 18.48 -5.49
C LEU A 131 44.19 17.89 -6.71
N SER A 132 43.59 16.90 -7.37
CA SER A 132 44.13 16.27 -8.57
C SER A 132 44.26 17.25 -9.75
N ALA A 133 43.37 18.25 -9.84
CA ALA A 133 43.43 19.31 -10.84
C ALA A 133 44.46 20.42 -10.50
N GLY A 134 45.15 20.33 -9.36
CA GLY A 134 46.18 21.28 -8.95
C GLY A 134 45.67 22.47 -8.13
N ALA A 135 44.49 22.37 -7.51
CA ALA A 135 44.10 23.29 -6.44
C ALA A 135 44.99 23.07 -5.20
N ASP A 136 45.27 24.13 -4.45
CA ASP A 136 45.87 23.98 -3.13
C ASP A 136 44.88 23.35 -2.13
N SER A 137 45.40 22.74 -1.06
CA SER A 137 44.58 22.05 -0.06
C SER A 137 43.52 22.94 0.59
N GLY A 138 43.79 24.23 0.78
CA GLY A 138 42.83 25.14 1.38
C GLY A 138 41.67 25.44 0.42
N SER A 139 41.97 25.64 -0.87
CA SER A 139 40.95 25.85 -1.91
C SER A 139 40.09 24.61 -2.13
N ALA A 140 40.69 23.41 -2.15
CA ALA A 140 39.94 22.15 -2.27
C ALA A 140 38.97 21.93 -1.10
N GLN A 141 39.44 22.14 0.15
CA GLN A 141 38.60 22.04 1.34
C GLN A 141 37.47 23.07 1.35
N ARG A 142 37.76 24.33 0.97
CA ARG A 142 36.73 25.36 0.84
C ARG A 142 35.68 25.01 -0.21
N ALA A 143 36.09 24.42 -1.35
CA ALA A 143 35.15 24.01 -2.39
C ALA A 143 34.22 22.89 -1.89
N ALA A 144 34.75 21.92 -1.15
CA ALA A 144 33.95 20.87 -0.54
C ALA A 144 32.95 21.43 0.49
N GLU A 145 33.38 22.36 1.35
CA GLU A 145 32.51 22.98 2.34
C GLU A 145 31.44 23.89 1.70
N GLU A 146 31.82 24.68 0.69
CA GLU A 146 30.89 25.53 -0.08
C GLU A 146 29.78 24.67 -0.71
N LEU A 147 30.15 23.56 -1.35
CA LEU A 147 29.20 22.61 -1.92
C LEU A 147 28.30 21.97 -0.84
N ARG A 148 28.87 21.56 0.29
CA ARG A 148 28.13 20.98 1.42
C ARG A 148 27.07 21.96 1.94
N LEU A 149 27.43 23.23 2.10
CA LEU A 149 26.51 24.28 2.57
C LEU A 149 25.40 24.56 1.54
N LEU A 150 25.73 24.61 0.25
CA LEU A 150 24.74 24.76 -0.82
C LEU A 150 23.72 23.62 -0.84
N LEU A 151 24.19 22.38 -0.73
CA LEU A 151 23.33 21.19 -0.71
C LEU A 151 22.48 21.14 0.57
N ALA A 152 23.04 21.46 1.73
CA ALA A 152 22.29 21.54 2.98
C ALA A 152 21.17 22.61 2.93
N GLY A 153 21.46 23.76 2.30
CA GLY A 153 20.48 24.82 2.09
C GLY A 153 19.33 24.41 1.15
N ARG A 154 19.64 23.66 0.08
CA ARG A 154 18.67 23.22 -0.93
C ARG A 154 17.80 22.04 -0.49
N LEU A 155 18.41 21.02 0.12
CA LEU A 155 17.74 19.76 0.44
C LEU A 155 17.00 19.82 1.77
N HIS A 156 17.42 20.73 2.66
CA HIS A 156 17.00 20.78 4.05
C HIS A 156 17.25 19.44 4.77
N GLY A 157 16.95 19.38 6.06
CA GLY A 157 17.05 18.14 6.81
C GLY A 157 16.38 18.26 8.17
N SER A 158 15.83 17.15 8.63
CA SER A 158 15.17 17.06 9.92
C SER A 158 15.41 15.68 10.51
N PRO A 159 15.57 15.57 11.84
CA PRO A 159 15.48 14.26 12.49
C PRO A 159 14.20 13.52 12.11
N HIS A 160 13.08 14.23 11.84
CA HIS A 160 11.80 13.63 11.45
C HIS A 160 11.69 13.16 9.99
N ASP A 161 12.77 13.28 9.21
CA ASP A 161 12.78 12.97 7.78
C ASP A 161 12.30 11.54 7.47
N ARG A 162 12.69 10.55 8.29
CA ARG A 162 12.24 9.16 8.10
C ARG A 162 10.72 9.01 8.15
N VAL A 163 10.02 9.77 9.01
CA VAL A 163 8.55 9.71 9.08
C VAL A 163 7.92 10.54 7.96
N GLY A 164 8.57 11.64 7.59
CA GLY A 164 8.09 12.56 6.55
C GLY A 164 8.18 12.02 5.13
N GLU A 165 8.96 10.97 4.91
CA GLU A 165 9.18 10.36 3.59
C GLU A 165 8.38 9.09 3.30
N MET A 166 7.79 8.45 4.31
CA MET A 166 7.12 7.15 4.14
C MET A 166 5.75 7.29 3.48
N ALA A 167 5.37 6.38 2.58
CA ALA A 167 4.03 6.40 2.00
C ALA A 167 2.97 6.00 3.04
N SER A 168 3.30 5.04 3.92
CA SER A 168 2.43 4.61 5.02
C SER A 168 2.13 5.67 6.09
N THR A 169 2.88 6.78 6.12
CA THR A 169 2.55 7.89 7.03
C THR A 169 1.49 8.84 6.46
N ILE A 170 1.19 8.79 5.15
CA ILE A 170 0.03 9.46 4.55
C ILE A 170 -1.28 8.97 5.22
N PRO A 171 -1.64 7.67 5.17
CA PRO A 171 -2.90 7.19 5.74
C PRO A 171 -2.88 7.30 7.27
N ALA A 172 -1.73 7.15 7.93
CA ALA A 172 -1.62 7.32 9.38
C ALA A 172 -1.86 8.78 9.85
N ARG A 173 -1.40 9.78 9.08
CA ARG A 173 -1.70 11.19 9.36
C ARG A 173 -3.17 11.50 9.17
N ILE A 174 -3.79 10.96 8.11
CA ILE A 174 -5.24 11.07 7.90
C ILE A 174 -5.99 10.43 9.08
N ALA A 175 -5.64 9.20 9.46
CA ALA A 175 -6.23 8.52 10.61
C ALA A 175 -6.08 9.34 11.91
N THR A 176 -4.89 9.91 12.16
CA THR A 176 -4.62 10.74 13.34
C THR A 176 -5.41 12.05 13.33
N ALA A 177 -5.52 12.71 12.18
CA ALA A 177 -6.24 13.97 12.03
C ALA A 177 -7.75 13.81 12.26
N PHE A 178 -8.32 12.69 11.82
CA PHE A 178 -9.77 12.44 11.88
C PHE A 178 -10.19 11.37 12.90
N LYS A 179 -9.25 10.88 13.71
CA LYS A 179 -9.45 9.88 14.78
C LYS A 179 -9.97 8.53 14.31
N PHE A 180 -9.55 8.08 13.12
CA PHE A 180 -9.92 6.77 12.60
C PHE A 180 -9.04 5.66 13.17
N HIS A 181 -9.67 4.61 13.68
CA HIS A 181 -9.01 3.49 14.36
C HIS A 181 -9.08 2.17 13.56
N GLY A 182 -9.56 2.20 12.31
CA GLY A 182 -9.63 1.04 11.41
C GLY A 182 -8.27 0.64 10.83
N ARG A 183 -8.31 -0.15 9.76
CA ARG A 183 -7.12 -0.50 8.96
C ARG A 183 -6.54 0.75 8.33
N THR A 184 -5.22 0.81 8.25
CA THR A 184 -4.48 1.93 7.69
C THR A 184 -3.34 1.35 6.88
N LEU A 185 -3.35 1.57 5.57
CA LEU A 185 -2.29 1.10 4.67
C LEU A 185 -2.20 1.93 3.40
N ALA A 186 -1.03 1.92 2.79
CA ALA A 186 -0.81 2.37 1.42
C ALA A 186 -0.69 1.17 0.48
N VAL A 187 -1.12 1.33 -0.78
CA VAL A 187 -1.02 0.29 -1.82
C VAL A 187 -0.45 0.86 -3.10
N GLU A 188 0.20 0.01 -3.91
CA GLU A 188 0.67 0.32 -5.26
C GLU A 188 0.42 -0.87 -6.20
N SER A 189 -0.11 -0.58 -7.38
CA SER A 189 -0.30 -1.52 -8.50
C SER A 189 -0.01 -0.81 -9.83
N ALA A 190 1.05 0.01 -9.85
CA ALA A 190 1.33 1.00 -10.88
C ALA A 190 0.12 1.88 -11.21
N ASP A 191 -0.29 2.01 -12.47
CA ASP A 191 -1.46 2.81 -12.87
C ASP A 191 -2.80 2.21 -12.43
N ALA A 192 -2.82 0.94 -11.99
CA ALA A 192 -4.01 0.32 -11.40
C ALA A 192 -4.17 0.60 -9.88
N THR A 193 -3.29 1.40 -9.28
CA THR A 193 -3.24 1.61 -7.81
C THR A 193 -4.58 2.02 -7.19
N SER A 194 -5.27 3.02 -7.75
CA SER A 194 -6.58 3.45 -7.25
C SER A 194 -7.66 2.38 -7.39
N TYR A 195 -7.62 1.59 -8.47
CA TYR A 195 -8.55 0.47 -8.66
C TYR A 195 -8.32 -0.62 -7.61
N ALA A 196 -7.07 -0.97 -7.31
CA ALA A 196 -6.74 -1.93 -6.26
C ALA A 196 -7.17 -1.42 -4.87
N GLY A 197 -6.97 -0.13 -4.58
CA GLY A 197 -7.44 0.49 -3.33
C GLY A 197 -8.97 0.45 -3.18
N VAL A 198 -9.71 0.74 -4.25
CA VAL A 198 -11.19 0.63 -4.26
C VAL A 198 -11.64 -0.82 -4.14
N ALA A 199 -10.99 -1.76 -4.84
CA ALA A 199 -11.30 -3.19 -4.72
C ALA A 199 -11.14 -3.66 -3.27
N GLN A 200 -10.03 -3.30 -2.63
CA GLN A 200 -9.80 -3.64 -1.22
C GLN A 200 -10.85 -3.01 -0.30
N ALA A 201 -11.24 -1.76 -0.54
CA ALA A 201 -12.30 -1.09 0.22
C ALA A 201 -13.65 -1.82 0.09
N VAL A 202 -14.02 -2.22 -1.13
CA VAL A 202 -15.25 -2.99 -1.40
C VAL A 202 -15.22 -4.33 -0.67
N LEU A 203 -14.09 -5.05 -0.70
CA LEU A 203 -13.92 -6.30 0.02
C LEU A 203 -14.03 -6.12 1.55
N ASN A 204 -13.40 -5.08 2.11
CA ASN A 204 -13.49 -4.80 3.56
C ASN A 204 -14.92 -4.49 4.00
N LEU A 205 -15.67 -3.72 3.21
CA LEU A 205 -17.06 -3.35 3.50
C LEU A 205 -17.99 -4.56 3.42
N ARG A 206 -17.90 -5.35 2.33
CA ARG A 206 -18.70 -6.57 2.11
C ARG A 206 -18.37 -7.68 3.09
N GLY A 207 -17.10 -7.83 3.46
CA GLY A 207 -16.66 -8.78 4.48
C GLY A 207 -17.04 -8.36 5.90
N GLY A 208 -17.66 -7.19 6.08
CA GLY A 208 -18.03 -6.67 7.38
C GLY A 208 -16.82 -6.44 8.28
N LEU A 209 -15.64 -6.17 7.69
CA LEU A 209 -14.42 -5.82 8.41
C LEU A 209 -14.46 -4.34 8.84
N SER A 210 -15.14 -3.50 8.05
CA SER A 210 -15.20 -2.05 8.23
C SER A 210 -16.61 -1.53 7.95
N ASP A 211 -16.95 -0.35 8.47
CA ASP A 211 -18.26 0.29 8.25
C ASP A 211 -18.19 1.47 7.29
N ALA A 212 -17.01 2.09 7.18
CA ALA A 212 -16.66 3.08 6.18
C ALA A 212 -15.20 2.88 5.75
N VAL A 213 -14.89 3.23 4.51
CA VAL A 213 -13.51 3.22 4.00
C VAL A 213 -13.25 4.52 3.24
N LEU A 214 -12.21 5.25 3.65
CA LEU A 214 -11.71 6.40 2.93
C LEU A 214 -10.57 5.96 2.02
N VAL A 215 -10.76 6.07 0.71
CA VAL A 215 -9.74 5.80 -0.31
C VAL A 215 -9.19 7.13 -0.81
N VAL A 216 -7.89 7.37 -0.70
CA VAL A 216 -7.24 8.60 -1.19
C VAL A 216 -6.07 8.24 -2.09
N THR A 217 -6.04 8.72 -3.33
CA THR A 217 -4.93 8.43 -4.25
C THR A 217 -4.35 9.69 -4.85
N GLY A 218 -3.04 9.70 -5.08
CA GLY A 218 -2.32 10.87 -5.56
C GLY A 218 -1.24 10.52 -6.55
N GLN A 219 -1.10 11.36 -7.58
CA GLN A 219 0.05 11.37 -8.47
C GLN A 219 0.52 12.81 -8.68
N ARG A 220 1.82 13.02 -8.48
CA ARG A 220 2.54 14.26 -8.79
C ARG A 220 3.84 13.88 -9.50
N ARG A 221 4.48 14.86 -10.14
CA ARG A 221 5.83 14.75 -10.67
C ARG A 221 6.84 14.93 -9.54
N GLU A 222 7.04 13.86 -8.77
CA GLU A 222 7.99 13.85 -7.64
C GLU A 222 9.46 13.91 -8.12
N SER A 223 9.73 13.41 -9.33
CA SER A 223 11.06 13.40 -9.95
C SER A 223 10.99 13.45 -11.48
N PRO A 224 11.96 14.08 -12.17
CA PRO A 224 12.08 14.01 -13.63
C PRO A 224 12.44 12.60 -14.14
N LEU A 225 13.01 11.73 -13.29
CA LEU A 225 13.39 10.36 -13.67
C LEU A 225 12.19 9.57 -14.17
N PHE A 226 11.04 9.72 -13.52
CA PHE A 226 9.83 8.98 -13.88
C PHE A 226 9.35 9.32 -15.30
N ALA A 227 9.28 10.60 -15.65
CA ALA A 227 8.90 11.03 -16.98
C ALA A 227 9.90 10.54 -18.05
N ARG A 228 11.21 10.62 -17.77
CA ARG A 228 12.26 10.07 -18.66
C ARG A 228 12.14 8.56 -18.85
N ALA A 229 11.81 7.82 -17.79
CA ALA A 229 11.66 6.37 -17.83
C ALA A 229 10.40 5.94 -18.62
N LEU A 230 9.31 6.69 -18.54
CA LEU A 230 8.14 6.47 -19.40
C LEU A 230 8.45 6.78 -20.88
N ASP A 231 9.22 7.83 -21.13
CA ASP A 231 9.63 8.26 -22.48
C ASP A 231 10.55 7.23 -23.14
N ALA A 232 11.53 6.72 -22.40
CA ALA A 232 12.36 5.59 -22.82
C ALA A 232 11.55 4.34 -23.20
N LYS A 233 10.38 4.16 -22.60
CA LYS A 233 9.46 3.05 -22.88
C LYS A 233 8.48 3.33 -24.02
N GLY A 234 8.54 4.53 -24.62
CA GLY A 234 7.65 4.95 -25.71
C GLY A 234 6.19 5.15 -25.27
N LEU A 235 5.97 5.49 -24.00
CA LEU A 235 4.62 5.67 -23.43
C LEU A 235 4.16 7.13 -23.38
N THR A 236 5.06 8.08 -23.60
CA THR A 236 4.79 9.52 -23.57
C THR A 236 4.47 10.08 -24.95
N SER A 237 3.67 11.14 -25.00
CA SER A 237 3.40 11.91 -26.21
C SER A 237 3.22 13.39 -25.88
N THR A 238 3.16 14.26 -26.90
CA THR A 238 2.94 15.70 -26.72
C THR A 238 1.49 16.06 -26.38
N ALA A 239 0.54 15.17 -26.68
CA ALA A 239 -0.87 15.32 -26.38
C ALA A 239 -1.53 13.96 -26.19
N THR A 240 -2.35 13.81 -25.15
CA THR A 240 -3.13 12.58 -24.94
C THR A 240 -4.28 12.52 -25.93
N ARG A 241 -4.31 11.47 -26.76
CA ARG A 241 -5.42 11.15 -27.67
C ARG A 241 -6.03 9.80 -27.26
N PRO A 242 -7.03 9.77 -26.37
CA PRO A 242 -7.45 8.54 -25.72
C PRO A 242 -7.86 7.40 -26.64
N PHE A 243 -8.38 7.73 -27.83
CA PHE A 243 -8.91 6.76 -28.80
C PHE A 243 -8.12 6.70 -30.11
N ALA A 244 -6.88 7.20 -30.15
CA ALA A 244 -6.02 7.04 -31.32
C ALA A 244 -5.53 5.59 -31.44
N ALA A 245 -5.95 4.89 -32.50
CA ALA A 245 -5.66 3.48 -32.75
C ALA A 245 -4.73 3.25 -33.94
N ASP A 246 -4.53 4.26 -34.79
CA ASP A 246 -3.66 4.28 -35.97
C ASP A 246 -2.14 4.32 -35.64
N GLY A 247 -1.79 4.62 -34.39
CA GLY A 247 -0.40 4.79 -33.94
C GLY A 247 0.15 6.21 -34.07
N SER A 248 -0.61 7.15 -34.64
CA SER A 248 -0.19 8.54 -34.80
C SER A 248 -0.27 9.28 -33.45
N GLY A 249 0.88 9.70 -32.93
CA GLY A 249 0.95 10.32 -31.61
C GLY A 249 0.61 9.37 -30.45
N SER A 250 0.89 8.07 -30.62
CA SER A 250 0.68 7.05 -29.57
C SER A 250 1.41 7.43 -28.27
N GLY A 251 0.74 7.19 -27.14
CA GLY A 251 1.20 7.55 -25.81
C GLY A 251 0.33 8.62 -25.15
N PHE A 252 0.78 9.08 -23.99
CA PHE A 252 0.02 10.05 -23.18
C PHE A 252 0.90 11.15 -22.59
N VAL A 253 0.26 12.27 -22.26
CA VAL A 253 0.84 13.28 -21.36
C VAL A 253 0.62 12.83 -19.92
N LEU A 254 1.69 12.80 -19.12
CA LEU A 254 1.61 12.53 -17.69
C LEU A 254 0.88 13.68 -16.97
N GLY A 255 -0.24 13.33 -16.34
CA GLY A 255 -1.06 14.23 -15.54
C GLY A 255 -0.74 14.15 -14.05
N GLU A 256 -1.19 15.17 -13.31
CA GLU A 256 -1.13 15.20 -11.85
C GLU A 256 -2.54 15.27 -11.27
N GLY A 257 -2.71 14.78 -10.05
CA GLY A 257 -3.96 14.92 -9.33
C GLY A 257 -4.03 14.09 -8.06
N VAL A 258 -4.82 14.56 -7.10
CA VAL A 258 -5.19 13.84 -5.89
C VAL A 258 -6.71 13.71 -5.85
N GLY A 259 -7.21 12.49 -5.70
CA GLY A 259 -8.63 12.20 -5.55
C GLY A 259 -8.92 11.42 -4.28
N ALA A 260 -10.15 11.53 -3.77
CA ALA A 260 -10.60 10.71 -2.66
C ALA A 260 -12.07 10.29 -2.80
N LEU A 261 -12.38 9.10 -2.29
CA LEU A 261 -13.74 8.55 -2.20
C LEU A 261 -13.99 8.07 -0.77
N LEU A 262 -15.16 8.44 -0.21
CA LEU A 262 -15.67 7.83 1.00
C LEU A 262 -16.72 6.78 0.62
N LEU A 263 -16.47 5.53 1.03
CA LEU A 263 -17.27 4.37 0.66
C LEU A 263 -17.94 3.75 1.88
N LYS A 264 -19.20 3.35 1.73
CA LYS A 264 -19.99 2.64 2.75
C LYS A 264 -20.80 1.54 2.10
N ARG A 265 -21.17 0.51 2.85
CA ARG A 265 -22.22 -0.42 2.40
C ARG A 265 -23.49 0.37 2.10
N LEU A 266 -24.21 0.02 1.03
CA LEU A 266 -25.40 0.77 0.61
C LEU A 266 -26.46 0.81 1.72
N SER A 267 -26.68 -0.31 2.43
CA SER A 267 -27.62 -0.35 3.56
C SER A 267 -27.26 0.62 4.67
N THR A 268 -25.97 0.67 5.05
CA THR A 268 -25.45 1.62 6.03
C THR A 268 -25.61 3.06 5.54
N ALA A 269 -25.26 3.35 4.28
CA ALA A 269 -25.35 4.70 3.72
C ALA A 269 -26.80 5.22 3.72
N VAL A 270 -27.75 4.39 3.31
CA VAL A 270 -29.18 4.71 3.34
C VAL A 270 -29.67 4.89 4.78
N GLY A 271 -29.26 4.01 5.70
CA GLY A 271 -29.63 4.08 7.12
C GLY A 271 -29.15 5.35 7.81
N ASP A 272 -27.94 5.81 7.45
CA ASP A 272 -27.36 7.05 7.98
C ASP A 272 -27.86 8.31 7.23
N GLY A 273 -28.65 8.11 6.18
CA GLY A 273 -29.23 9.18 5.36
C GLY A 273 -28.21 9.91 4.49
N ASP A 274 -27.11 9.26 4.14
CA ASP A 274 -26.03 9.86 3.34
C ASP A 274 -26.51 10.30 1.95
N ARG A 275 -25.86 11.33 1.41
CA ARG A 275 -25.94 11.57 -0.03
C ARG A 275 -25.20 10.42 -0.73
N ILE A 276 -25.84 9.84 -1.75
CA ILE A 276 -25.23 8.76 -2.54
C ILE A 276 -25.07 9.26 -3.97
N TYR A 277 -23.82 9.38 -4.44
CA TYR A 277 -23.52 9.79 -5.81
C TYR A 277 -23.83 8.67 -6.81
N ALA A 278 -23.33 7.48 -6.50
CA ALA A 278 -23.54 6.26 -7.27
C ALA A 278 -23.29 5.04 -6.38
N THR A 279 -23.67 3.88 -6.89
CA THR A 279 -23.46 2.60 -6.22
C THR A 279 -22.55 1.72 -7.07
N ILE A 280 -21.49 1.18 -6.46
CA ILE A 280 -20.60 0.17 -7.04
C ILE A 280 -21.25 -1.20 -6.82
N LEU A 281 -21.61 -1.86 -7.93
CA LEU A 281 -22.20 -3.20 -7.93
C LEU A 281 -21.13 -4.30 -7.98
N ASP A 282 -20.04 -4.05 -8.69
CA ASP A 282 -18.89 -4.96 -8.73
C ASP A 282 -17.58 -4.21 -9.01
N CYS A 283 -16.48 -4.78 -8.52
CA CYS A 283 -15.12 -4.34 -8.78
C CYS A 283 -14.24 -5.58 -8.97
N SER A 284 -13.92 -5.88 -10.23
CA SER A 284 -13.17 -7.07 -10.61
C SER A 284 -11.79 -6.70 -11.16
N LEU A 285 -10.74 -7.33 -10.61
CA LEU A 285 -9.38 -7.24 -11.11
C LEU A 285 -8.90 -8.61 -11.62
N ARG A 286 -8.19 -8.61 -12.74
CA ARG A 286 -7.55 -9.79 -13.35
C ARG A 286 -6.15 -9.44 -13.83
N HIS A 287 -5.32 -10.45 -14.08
CA HIS A 287 -3.93 -10.23 -14.46
C HIS A 287 -3.54 -11.02 -15.70
N ASP A 288 -2.90 -10.35 -16.65
CA ASP A 288 -2.29 -10.97 -17.82
C ASP A 288 -0.82 -11.30 -17.53
N ALA A 289 -0.59 -12.49 -16.99
CA ALA A 289 0.74 -12.95 -16.57
C ALA A 289 1.64 -13.19 -17.78
N ARG A 290 2.67 -12.33 -17.95
CA ARG A 290 3.55 -12.38 -19.12
C ARG A 290 5.01 -12.15 -18.74
N PRO A 291 5.89 -13.16 -18.89
CA PRO A 291 7.32 -12.96 -18.70
C PRO A 291 7.87 -11.87 -19.63
N GLY A 292 8.88 -11.14 -19.16
CA GLY A 292 9.51 -10.06 -19.91
C GLY A 292 9.13 -8.65 -19.44
N PRO A 293 9.54 -7.60 -20.17
CA PRO A 293 9.34 -6.22 -19.75
C PRO A 293 7.87 -5.91 -19.47
N PHE A 294 7.61 -5.13 -18.43
CA PHE A 294 6.25 -4.79 -18.06
C PHE A 294 5.55 -4.03 -19.19
N ALA A 295 4.38 -4.50 -19.61
CA ALA A 295 3.53 -3.77 -20.54
C ALA A 295 2.06 -3.99 -20.17
N ALA A 296 1.20 -3.08 -20.58
CA ALA A 296 -0.24 -3.30 -20.47
C ALA A 296 -0.67 -4.51 -21.31
N SER A 297 -1.77 -5.16 -20.89
CA SER A 297 -2.27 -6.36 -21.57
C SER A 297 -2.83 -6.05 -22.97
N PRO A 298 -2.35 -6.70 -24.04
CA PRO A 298 -2.97 -6.64 -25.37
C PRO A 298 -4.12 -7.65 -25.52
N SER A 299 -4.44 -8.43 -24.48
CA SER A 299 -5.38 -9.55 -24.58
C SER A 299 -6.83 -9.07 -24.65
N VAL A 300 -7.40 -9.13 -25.86
CA VAL A 300 -8.84 -8.88 -26.09
C VAL A 300 -9.70 -9.87 -25.30
N GLY A 301 -9.34 -11.15 -25.31
CA GLY A 301 -10.09 -12.21 -24.64
C GLY A 301 -10.10 -12.06 -23.12
N LEU A 302 -8.98 -11.67 -22.51
CA LEU A 302 -8.93 -11.43 -21.06
C LEU A 302 -9.72 -10.17 -20.67
N ARG A 303 -9.61 -9.08 -21.45
CA ARG A 303 -10.43 -7.87 -21.26
C ARG A 303 -11.92 -8.19 -21.31
N HIS A 304 -12.35 -8.90 -22.36
CA HIS A 304 -13.74 -9.32 -22.52
C HIS A 304 -14.22 -10.22 -21.36
N SER A 305 -13.46 -11.26 -21.01
CA SER A 305 -13.85 -12.19 -19.94
C SER A 305 -13.86 -11.55 -18.55
N THR A 306 -12.97 -10.58 -18.30
CA THR A 306 -12.97 -9.77 -17.07
C THR A 306 -14.24 -8.93 -16.97
N ALA A 307 -14.58 -8.19 -18.03
CA ALA A 307 -15.77 -7.36 -18.08
C ALA A 307 -17.07 -8.20 -17.99
N ALA A 308 -17.16 -9.28 -18.77
CA ALA A 308 -18.31 -10.17 -18.74
C ALA A 308 -18.46 -10.89 -17.39
N GLY A 309 -17.36 -11.27 -16.74
CA GLY A 309 -17.36 -11.83 -15.39
C GLY A 309 -17.87 -10.84 -14.35
N SER A 310 -17.40 -9.60 -14.41
CA SER A 310 -17.82 -8.51 -13.53
C SER A 310 -19.31 -8.17 -13.67
N LEU A 311 -19.80 -8.07 -14.92
CA LEU A 311 -21.23 -7.86 -15.19
C LEU A 311 -22.10 -9.01 -14.68
N ARG A 312 -21.65 -10.26 -14.83
CA ARG A 312 -22.35 -11.42 -14.25
C ARG A 312 -22.36 -11.38 -12.72
N ALA A 313 -21.24 -11.02 -12.09
CA ALA A 313 -21.16 -10.87 -10.63
C ALA A 313 -22.10 -9.76 -10.11
N ALA A 314 -22.25 -8.68 -10.88
CA ALA A 314 -23.20 -7.60 -10.61
C ALA A 314 -24.66 -7.92 -10.99
N ALA A 315 -24.95 -9.10 -11.57
CA ALA A 315 -26.24 -9.45 -12.17
C ALA A 315 -26.74 -8.42 -13.22
N VAL A 316 -25.82 -7.81 -13.96
CA VAL A 316 -26.11 -6.80 -14.99
C VAL A 316 -25.97 -7.42 -16.37
N ARG A 317 -26.95 -7.18 -17.23
CA ARG A 317 -26.88 -7.56 -18.66
C ARG A 317 -26.06 -6.53 -19.44
N PRO A 318 -25.11 -6.94 -20.30
CA PRO A 318 -24.25 -6.01 -21.06
C PRO A 318 -25.03 -4.96 -21.85
N GLU A 319 -26.17 -5.31 -22.44
CA GLU A 319 -27.01 -4.40 -23.23
C GLU A 319 -27.70 -3.28 -22.42
N THR A 320 -27.63 -3.33 -21.08
CA THR A 320 -28.17 -2.28 -20.20
C THR A 320 -27.14 -1.24 -19.79
N VAL A 321 -25.86 -1.47 -20.08
CA VAL A 321 -24.80 -0.47 -19.87
C VAL A 321 -24.94 0.61 -20.94
N GLN A 322 -24.96 1.88 -20.54
CA GLN A 322 -25.17 3.02 -21.44
C GLN A 322 -23.92 3.87 -21.61
N TYR A 323 -22.96 3.76 -20.69
CA TYR A 323 -21.72 4.51 -20.72
C TYR A 323 -20.54 3.66 -20.26
N VAL A 324 -19.41 3.79 -20.95
CA VAL A 324 -18.14 3.19 -20.57
C VAL A 324 -17.11 4.30 -20.43
N GLU A 325 -16.56 4.43 -19.24
CA GLU A 325 -15.34 5.19 -18.99
C GLU A 325 -14.15 4.26 -19.30
N CYS A 326 -13.61 4.41 -20.50
CA CYS A 326 -12.51 3.61 -21.02
C CYS A 326 -11.18 3.99 -20.38
N VAL A 327 -10.23 3.06 -20.42
CA VAL A 327 -8.83 3.34 -20.09
C VAL A 327 -8.32 4.50 -20.94
N GLY A 328 -8.56 4.44 -22.26
CA GLY A 328 -8.21 5.51 -23.18
C GLY A 328 -6.75 5.96 -23.05
N SER A 329 -5.81 5.02 -22.99
CA SER A 329 -4.40 5.32 -22.71
C SER A 329 -3.72 6.11 -23.83
N GLY A 330 -4.29 6.15 -25.03
CA GLY A 330 -3.62 6.68 -26.23
C GLY A 330 -2.50 5.78 -26.75
N VAL A 331 -2.26 4.62 -26.11
CA VAL A 331 -1.31 3.62 -26.60
C VAL A 331 -2.03 2.72 -27.60
N ALA A 332 -1.65 2.81 -28.87
CA ALA A 332 -2.47 2.31 -29.97
C ALA A 332 -2.87 0.83 -29.87
N HIS A 333 -1.97 -0.05 -29.43
CA HIS A 333 -2.28 -1.47 -29.28
C HIS A 333 -3.24 -1.76 -28.12
N GLU A 334 -3.17 -0.99 -27.03
CA GLU A 334 -4.12 -1.09 -25.92
C GLU A 334 -5.50 -0.60 -26.32
N VAL A 335 -5.55 0.55 -27.01
CA VAL A 335 -6.81 1.14 -27.51
C VAL A 335 -7.52 0.17 -28.44
N ARG A 336 -6.80 -0.45 -29.40
CA ARG A 336 -7.38 -1.48 -30.27
C ARG A 336 -7.91 -2.67 -29.49
N ALA A 337 -7.17 -3.15 -28.49
CA ALA A 337 -7.58 -4.29 -27.69
C ALA A 337 -8.82 -3.98 -26.83
N GLU A 338 -8.88 -2.78 -26.25
CA GLU A 338 -10.01 -2.29 -25.46
C GLU A 338 -11.28 -2.14 -26.32
N LEU A 339 -11.18 -1.46 -27.47
CA LEU A 339 -12.33 -1.25 -28.36
C LEU A 339 -12.85 -2.57 -28.95
N ALA A 340 -11.97 -3.50 -29.32
CA ALA A 340 -12.37 -4.82 -29.80
C ALA A 340 -13.09 -5.64 -28.71
N ALA A 341 -12.59 -5.60 -27.47
CA ALA A 341 -13.22 -6.29 -26.34
C ALA A 341 -14.60 -5.70 -26.01
N LEU A 342 -14.73 -4.37 -26.08
CA LEU A 342 -16.00 -3.67 -25.89
C LEU A 342 -17.02 -4.00 -26.99
N ALA A 343 -16.60 -4.00 -28.25
CA ALA A 343 -17.47 -4.35 -29.37
C ALA A 343 -18.02 -5.78 -29.22
N ALA A 344 -17.17 -6.74 -28.82
CA ALA A 344 -17.57 -8.12 -28.54
C ALA A 344 -18.50 -8.21 -27.31
N LEU A 345 -18.21 -7.48 -26.23
CA LEU A 345 -19.01 -7.52 -25.00
C LEU A 345 -20.44 -7.03 -25.22
N HIS A 346 -20.62 -6.05 -26.11
CA HIS A 346 -21.90 -5.40 -26.37
C HIS A 346 -22.54 -5.79 -27.71
N GLU A 347 -22.08 -6.85 -28.39
CA GLU A 347 -22.54 -7.23 -29.74
C GLU A 347 -24.07 -7.30 -29.88
N GLY A 348 -24.79 -7.72 -28.83
CA GLY A 348 -26.27 -7.79 -28.81
C GLY A 348 -26.99 -6.47 -28.49
N ALA A 349 -26.28 -5.40 -28.20
CA ALA A 349 -26.86 -4.09 -27.88
C ALA A 349 -27.19 -3.30 -29.16
N ALA A 350 -28.14 -2.36 -29.06
CA ALA A 350 -28.56 -1.58 -30.22
C ALA A 350 -27.41 -0.68 -30.71
N ALA A 351 -27.34 -0.43 -32.02
CA ALA A 351 -26.32 0.45 -32.60
C ALA A 351 -26.30 1.83 -31.92
N GLY A 352 -25.10 2.29 -31.54
CA GLY A 352 -24.90 3.56 -30.83
C GLY A 352 -25.57 3.67 -29.45
N SER A 353 -25.96 2.57 -28.82
CA SER A 353 -26.59 2.60 -27.48
C SER A 353 -25.60 2.82 -26.34
N VAL A 354 -24.32 2.51 -26.55
CA VAL A 354 -23.27 2.60 -25.52
C VAL A 354 -22.34 3.77 -25.85
N ALA A 355 -22.33 4.80 -25.01
CA ALA A 355 -21.38 5.91 -25.13
C ALA A 355 -20.01 5.51 -24.54
N VAL A 356 -18.92 5.89 -25.19
CA VAL A 356 -17.56 5.73 -24.67
C VAL A 356 -16.89 7.08 -24.43
N GLY A 357 -16.11 7.19 -23.36
CA GLY A 357 -15.31 8.37 -23.04
C GLY A 357 -14.10 8.03 -22.19
N SER A 358 -13.19 9.00 -22.01
CA SER A 358 -12.04 8.88 -21.11
C SER A 358 -11.65 10.26 -20.58
N VAL A 359 -11.57 10.39 -19.26
CA VAL A 359 -11.14 11.60 -18.54
C VAL A 359 -9.72 12.06 -18.91
N LYS A 360 -8.93 11.19 -19.53
CA LYS A 360 -7.53 11.48 -19.88
C LYS A 360 -7.38 12.57 -20.94
N ASP A 361 -8.44 12.94 -21.68
CA ASP A 361 -8.45 14.14 -22.52
C ASP A 361 -8.40 15.46 -21.71
N ARG A 362 -8.93 15.44 -20.49
CA ARG A 362 -8.91 16.58 -19.55
C ARG A 362 -7.67 16.59 -18.68
N LEU A 363 -7.34 15.46 -18.07
CA LEU A 363 -6.33 15.42 -17.01
C LEU A 363 -4.97 14.89 -17.48
N GLY A 364 -4.88 14.32 -18.68
CA GLY A 364 -3.78 13.42 -19.02
C GLY A 364 -3.85 12.13 -18.20
N HIS A 365 -2.77 11.36 -18.21
CA HIS A 365 -2.69 10.12 -17.42
C HIS A 365 -2.24 10.43 -16.00
N THR A 366 -3.16 10.49 -15.03
CA THR A 366 -2.85 10.73 -13.60
C THR A 366 -2.33 9.48 -12.87
N PHE A 367 -1.75 8.54 -13.62
CA PHE A 367 -1.13 7.29 -13.18
C PHE A 367 -1.81 6.64 -11.95
N ALA A 368 -1.23 6.69 -10.75
CA ALA A 368 -1.78 6.06 -9.55
C ALA A 368 -3.23 6.50 -9.21
N ASN A 369 -3.60 7.74 -9.56
CA ASN A 369 -4.92 8.35 -9.31
C ASN A 369 -5.93 8.13 -10.47
N ALA A 370 -5.55 7.42 -11.54
CA ALA A 370 -6.37 7.29 -12.75
C ALA A 370 -7.77 6.70 -12.47
N GLY A 371 -7.87 5.71 -11.59
CA GLY A 371 -9.14 5.07 -11.24
C GLY A 371 -10.07 5.94 -10.39
N VAL A 372 -9.56 6.68 -9.40
CA VAL A 372 -10.41 7.60 -8.62
C VAL A 372 -10.88 8.76 -9.49
N ALA A 373 -10.05 9.27 -10.41
CA ALA A 373 -10.50 10.27 -11.39
C ALA A 373 -11.67 9.74 -12.25
N ALA A 374 -11.49 8.55 -12.85
CA ALA A 374 -12.51 7.90 -13.66
C ALA A 374 -13.81 7.62 -12.87
N LEU A 375 -13.70 7.08 -11.65
CA LEU A 375 -14.84 6.79 -10.79
C LEU A 375 -15.56 8.06 -10.34
N SER A 376 -14.83 9.12 -10.02
CA SER A 376 -15.43 10.41 -9.65
C SER A 376 -16.24 10.99 -10.81
N LYS A 377 -15.69 10.95 -12.04
CA LYS A 377 -16.39 11.38 -13.26
C LYS A 377 -17.68 10.58 -13.47
N VAL A 378 -17.63 9.25 -13.36
CA VAL A 378 -18.81 8.40 -13.56
C VAL A 378 -19.84 8.60 -12.44
N ALA A 379 -19.41 8.69 -11.18
CA ALA A 379 -20.30 8.90 -10.05
C ALA A 379 -21.04 10.25 -10.16
N LEU A 380 -20.33 11.32 -10.53
CA LEU A 380 -20.94 12.62 -10.80
C LEU A 380 -21.86 12.57 -12.03
N ALA A 381 -21.47 11.89 -13.10
CA ALA A 381 -22.31 11.72 -14.29
C ALA A 381 -23.64 11.02 -13.99
N LEU A 382 -23.61 9.96 -13.17
CA LEU A 382 -24.82 9.28 -12.69
C LEU A 382 -25.65 10.18 -11.77
N HIS A 383 -25.01 10.89 -10.85
CA HIS A 383 -25.65 11.82 -9.92
C HIS A 383 -26.38 12.97 -10.65
N HIS A 384 -25.70 13.63 -11.59
CA HIS A 384 -26.27 14.71 -12.42
C HIS A 384 -27.13 14.17 -13.57
N ARG A 385 -27.17 12.85 -13.78
CA ARG A 385 -27.92 12.17 -14.85
C ARG A 385 -27.59 12.74 -16.24
N ARG A 386 -26.29 12.95 -16.51
CA ARG A 386 -25.76 13.52 -17.77
C ARG A 386 -24.51 12.78 -18.19
N ILE A 387 -24.40 12.46 -19.48
CA ILE A 387 -23.19 11.83 -20.03
C ILE A 387 -22.19 12.96 -20.37
N PRO A 388 -20.96 12.97 -19.82
CA PRO A 388 -19.98 14.02 -20.09
C PRO A 388 -19.46 13.99 -21.53
N PRO A 389 -19.28 15.14 -22.21
CA PRO A 389 -18.63 15.19 -23.52
C PRO A 389 -17.20 14.68 -23.48
N GLN A 390 -16.80 14.06 -24.58
CA GLN A 390 -15.40 13.82 -24.91
C GLN A 390 -14.92 14.91 -25.89
N LEU A 391 -13.77 15.55 -25.62
CA LEU A 391 -13.31 16.71 -26.41
C LEU A 391 -12.73 16.32 -27.77
N GLU A 392 -11.96 15.24 -27.81
CA GLU A 392 -11.29 14.73 -29.01
C GLU A 392 -11.83 13.35 -29.35
N PRO A 393 -12.70 13.22 -30.37
CA PRO A 393 -13.30 11.94 -30.74
C PRO A 393 -12.29 10.90 -31.26
N GLY A 394 -11.17 11.34 -31.85
CA GLY A 394 -10.17 10.46 -32.46
C GLY A 394 -10.77 9.43 -33.44
N ASP A 395 -10.14 8.25 -33.52
CA ASP A 395 -10.61 7.12 -34.35
C ASP A 395 -11.85 6.43 -33.78
N ALA A 396 -12.33 6.80 -32.57
CA ALA A 396 -13.60 6.29 -32.05
C ALA A 396 -14.78 6.67 -32.98
N ALA A 397 -14.65 7.77 -33.74
CA ALA A 397 -15.60 8.12 -34.78
C ALA A 397 -15.64 7.09 -35.92
N GLU A 398 -14.53 6.42 -36.24
CA GLU A 398 -14.47 5.36 -37.25
C GLU A 398 -15.10 4.06 -36.75
N PHE A 399 -14.84 3.69 -35.48
CA PHE A 399 -15.52 2.56 -34.82
C PHE A 399 -17.02 2.78 -34.62
N ALA A 400 -17.47 4.02 -34.42
CA ALA A 400 -18.88 4.38 -34.30
C ALA A 400 -19.63 4.45 -35.65
N ARG A 401 -18.91 4.59 -36.77
CA ARG A 401 -19.48 4.66 -38.13
C ARG A 401 -19.92 3.29 -38.69
N SER A 402 -19.54 2.18 -38.05
CA SER A 402 -19.68 0.81 -38.60
C SER A 402 -20.87 0.00 -38.06
N GLY A 403 -21.99 0.64 -37.70
CA GLY A 403 -23.17 -0.08 -37.20
C GLY A 403 -22.95 -0.80 -35.86
N THR A 404 -21.87 -0.46 -35.15
CA THR A 404 -21.52 -1.05 -33.86
C THR A 404 -22.41 -0.48 -32.74
N PRO A 405 -22.50 -1.18 -31.59
CA PRO A 405 -23.19 -0.67 -30.41
C PRO A 405 -22.55 0.58 -29.79
N LEU A 406 -21.27 0.84 -30.10
CA LEU A 406 -20.49 1.90 -29.51
C LEU A 406 -20.70 3.23 -30.24
N ARG A 407 -20.80 4.31 -29.49
CA ARG A 407 -20.74 5.67 -30.01
C ARG A 407 -19.85 6.55 -29.14
N HIS A 408 -19.41 7.64 -29.73
CA HIS A 408 -18.72 8.68 -28.99
C HIS A 408 -19.66 9.39 -27.98
N SER A 409 -19.07 9.92 -26.91
CA SER A 409 -19.79 10.72 -25.93
C SER A 409 -19.93 12.19 -26.39
N ASP A 410 -21.11 12.53 -26.91
CA ASP A 410 -21.43 13.87 -27.38
C ASP A 410 -21.86 14.83 -26.26
N ALA A 411 -21.67 16.14 -26.48
CA ALA A 411 -21.88 17.16 -25.47
C ALA A 411 -23.31 17.24 -24.91
N GLY A 412 -23.40 17.16 -23.58
CA GLY A 412 -24.52 17.67 -22.80
C GLY A 412 -25.84 16.91 -22.95
N ARG A 413 -25.82 15.65 -23.44
CA ARG A 413 -27.04 14.84 -23.52
C ARG A 413 -27.52 14.48 -22.10
N PRO A 414 -28.81 14.72 -21.79
CA PRO A 414 -29.45 14.07 -20.67
C PRO A 414 -29.21 12.56 -20.78
N TRP A 415 -28.82 11.93 -19.68
CA TRP A 415 -28.72 10.48 -19.61
C TRP A 415 -30.13 9.97 -19.33
N PRO A 416 -30.84 9.34 -20.28
CA PRO A 416 -32.15 8.78 -19.98
C PRO A 416 -31.99 7.54 -19.07
N PRO A 417 -33.00 7.20 -18.26
CA PRO A 417 -33.06 5.87 -17.67
C PRO A 417 -32.92 4.79 -18.75
N GLY A 418 -32.44 3.61 -18.38
CA GLY A 418 -32.37 2.51 -19.32
C GLY A 418 -33.75 2.03 -19.79
N LYS A 419 -33.76 1.10 -20.74
CA LYS A 419 -35.01 0.54 -21.29
C LYS A 419 -35.89 0.00 -20.16
N GLU A 420 -37.21 0.14 -20.31
CA GLU A 420 -38.20 -0.32 -19.32
C GLU A 420 -38.03 0.29 -17.92
N GLY A 421 -37.37 1.45 -17.82
CA GLY A 421 -37.14 2.14 -16.55
C GLY A 421 -36.00 1.54 -15.73
N SER A 422 -35.13 0.72 -16.32
CA SER A 422 -33.95 0.22 -15.62
C SER A 422 -33.04 1.38 -15.18
N PRO A 423 -32.31 1.25 -14.06
CA PRO A 423 -31.37 2.26 -13.62
C PRO A 423 -30.33 2.60 -14.69
N ARG A 424 -29.85 3.85 -14.67
CA ARG A 424 -28.66 4.26 -15.43
C ARG A 424 -27.45 3.48 -14.96
N ARG A 425 -26.70 2.92 -15.92
CA ARG A 425 -25.52 2.09 -15.64
C ARG A 425 -24.32 2.49 -16.46
N ALA A 426 -23.18 2.47 -15.80
CA ALA A 426 -21.88 2.68 -16.40
C ALA A 426 -20.89 1.61 -16.00
N THR A 427 -19.87 1.40 -16.84
CA THR A 427 -18.68 0.66 -16.44
C THR A 427 -17.45 1.56 -16.48
N VAL A 428 -16.47 1.23 -15.63
CA VAL A 428 -15.16 1.89 -15.60
C VAL A 428 -14.08 0.85 -15.84
N HIS A 429 -13.19 1.13 -16.79
CA HIS A 429 -12.11 0.23 -17.18
C HIS A 429 -10.76 0.76 -16.74
N GLY A 430 -9.93 -0.13 -16.20
CA GLY A 430 -8.55 0.16 -15.81
C GLY A 430 -7.56 -0.82 -16.43
N THR A 431 -6.32 -0.36 -16.60
CA THR A 431 -5.18 -1.20 -16.95
C THR A 431 -3.96 -0.77 -16.14
N SER A 432 -3.03 -1.69 -15.92
CA SER A 432 -1.70 -1.42 -15.36
C SER A 432 -0.64 -1.77 -16.38
N LEU A 433 0.47 -1.04 -16.39
CA LEU A 433 1.67 -1.41 -17.14
C LEU A 433 2.24 -2.77 -16.69
N THR A 434 1.84 -3.29 -15.53
CA THR A 434 2.29 -4.61 -15.05
C THR A 434 1.50 -5.78 -15.63
N GLY A 435 0.35 -5.52 -16.27
CA GLY A 435 -0.55 -6.55 -16.83
C GLY A 435 -1.93 -6.65 -16.18
N THR A 436 -2.20 -5.89 -15.11
CA THR A 436 -3.50 -5.89 -14.44
C THR A 436 -4.58 -5.23 -15.28
N LEU A 437 -5.77 -5.84 -15.32
CA LEU A 437 -6.99 -5.32 -15.92
C LEU A 437 -8.05 -5.12 -14.84
N CYS A 438 -8.75 -4.00 -14.89
CA CYS A 438 -9.78 -3.64 -13.91
C CYS A 438 -11.11 -3.38 -14.63
N HIS A 439 -12.20 -3.85 -14.04
CA HIS A 439 -13.55 -3.55 -14.51
C HIS A 439 -14.47 -3.29 -13.31
N LEU A 440 -15.17 -2.16 -13.32
CA LEU A 440 -16.15 -1.81 -12.30
C LEU A 440 -17.51 -1.58 -12.93
N VAL A 441 -18.56 -1.96 -12.21
CA VAL A 441 -19.96 -1.73 -12.60
C VAL A 441 -20.57 -0.75 -11.63
N LEU A 442 -21.06 0.38 -12.15
CA LEU A 442 -21.72 1.43 -11.36
C LEU A 442 -23.16 1.62 -11.82
N GLU A 443 -24.02 1.91 -10.85
CA GLU A 443 -25.45 2.15 -11.04
C GLU A 443 -25.86 3.44 -10.33
N GLU A 444 -26.83 4.17 -10.91
CA GLU A 444 -27.43 5.31 -10.24
C GLU A 444 -28.16 4.89 -8.96
N HIS A 445 -28.16 5.76 -7.95
CA HIS A 445 -28.99 5.58 -6.78
C HIS A 445 -30.34 6.29 -6.96
N VAL A 446 -31.44 5.54 -6.90
CA VAL A 446 -32.81 6.05 -6.97
C VAL A 446 -33.47 5.99 -5.58
N GLY A 447 -33.08 6.91 -4.69
CA GLY A 447 -33.70 7.11 -3.37
C GLY A 447 -34.60 8.35 -3.33
N PRO A 448 -35.36 8.58 -2.23
CA PRO A 448 -36.11 9.82 -2.07
C PRO A 448 -35.15 11.01 -2.11
N VAL A 449 -35.36 11.94 -3.04
CA VAL A 449 -34.50 13.10 -3.27
C VAL A 449 -34.46 13.96 -2.00
N HIS A 450 -33.31 14.00 -1.33
CA HIS A 450 -33.06 15.01 -0.30
C HIS A 450 -32.70 16.31 -1.02
N VAL A 451 -33.69 17.20 -1.16
CA VAL A 451 -33.43 18.58 -1.59
C VAL A 451 -32.72 19.26 -0.43
N GLY A 452 -31.42 19.52 -0.57
CA GLY A 452 -30.67 20.34 0.38
C GLY A 452 -31.28 21.75 0.48
N PRO A 453 -30.98 22.52 1.55
CA PRO A 453 -31.58 23.83 1.78
C PRO A 453 -31.33 24.87 0.67
N ASP A 454 -30.35 24.64 -0.21
CA ASP A 454 -29.83 25.66 -1.14
C ASP A 454 -29.91 25.23 -2.62
N GLY A 455 -31.11 24.92 -3.12
CA GLY A 455 -31.36 24.69 -4.56
C GLY A 455 -32.65 25.38 -5.04
N PRO A 456 -32.66 26.07 -6.21
CA PRO A 456 -33.74 26.98 -6.58
C PRO A 456 -34.96 26.21 -7.08
N ALA A 457 -36.03 26.19 -6.29
CA ALA A 457 -37.35 25.81 -6.75
C ALA A 457 -37.99 26.95 -7.57
N GLY A 458 -37.74 26.94 -8.88
CA GLY A 458 -38.35 27.89 -9.83
C GLY A 458 -39.36 27.21 -10.75
N LEU A 459 -40.57 26.91 -10.25
CA LEU A 459 -41.74 26.69 -11.09
C LEU A 459 -42.77 27.77 -10.78
N VAL A 460 -42.97 28.62 -11.79
CA VAL A 460 -43.85 29.78 -11.82
C VAL A 460 -45.28 29.39 -11.48
N ARG A 461 -45.87 30.07 -10.47
CA ARG A 461 -47.32 30.25 -10.37
C ARG A 461 -47.62 31.65 -9.81
N GLU A 462 -48.31 32.44 -10.63
CA GLU A 462 -48.78 33.79 -10.34
C GLU A 462 -49.77 33.83 -9.16
N GLY A 463 -49.72 34.89 -8.34
CA GLY A 463 -50.78 35.16 -7.35
C GLY A 463 -50.48 36.19 -6.25
N ARG A 464 -50.63 37.49 -6.59
CA ARG A 464 -51.11 38.63 -5.76
C ARG A 464 -50.49 38.96 -4.37
N ALA A 465 -49.75 40.08 -4.38
CA ALA A 465 -49.76 41.26 -3.49
C ALA A 465 -50.20 41.16 -2.01
N GLY A 466 -49.29 41.55 -1.12
CA GLY A 466 -49.55 41.91 0.29
C GLY A 466 -48.34 42.62 0.94
N THR A 467 -48.43 43.94 0.99
CA THR A 467 -47.70 45.00 1.74
C THR A 467 -46.72 44.68 2.89
N HIS A 468 -45.57 45.40 2.85
CA HIS A 468 -44.51 45.74 3.85
C HIS A 468 -44.99 46.19 5.27
N PRO A 469 -44.14 46.46 6.32
CA PRO A 469 -42.69 46.82 6.30
C PRO A 469 -41.74 46.37 7.47
N HIS A 470 -40.44 46.55 7.17
CA HIS A 470 -39.23 46.87 7.96
C HIS A 470 -39.18 46.89 9.50
N GLY A 471 -38.06 46.37 10.03
CA GLY A 471 -37.42 46.79 11.30
C GLY A 471 -36.16 45.95 11.65
N PRO A 472 -34.98 46.55 11.92
CA PRO A 472 -33.70 45.82 12.10
C PRO A 472 -33.25 45.63 13.57
N THR A 473 -32.17 44.85 13.74
CA THR A 473 -31.18 44.76 14.86
C THR A 473 -31.55 44.01 16.17
N PRO A 474 -30.57 43.56 17.00
CA PRO A 474 -29.17 43.16 16.75
C PRO A 474 -28.73 41.83 17.45
N ILE A 475 -27.47 41.49 17.20
CA ILE A 475 -26.60 40.44 17.73
C ILE A 475 -26.57 40.43 19.28
N GLY A 476 -26.61 39.24 19.89
CA GLY A 476 -26.37 39.03 21.32
C GLY A 476 -25.47 37.83 21.57
N GLU A 477 -24.28 38.09 22.10
CA GLU A 477 -23.35 37.10 22.66
C GLU A 477 -23.98 36.39 23.88
N ALA A 478 -23.73 35.09 24.03
CA ALA A 478 -23.99 34.38 25.28
C ALA A 478 -22.97 33.26 25.52
N VAL A 479 -21.92 33.65 26.23
CA VAL A 479 -21.23 32.99 27.36
C VAL A 479 -21.56 31.51 27.64
N CYS A 480 -20.48 30.72 27.61
CA CYS A 480 -20.38 29.33 28.02
C CYS A 480 -20.33 29.20 29.57
N PRO A 481 -21.09 28.31 30.23
CA PRO A 481 -20.82 27.94 31.61
C PRO A 481 -20.14 26.56 31.69
N THR A 482 -18.94 26.58 32.27
CA THR A 482 -18.21 25.42 32.79
C THR A 482 -18.97 24.80 33.97
N ARG A 483 -19.13 23.47 33.98
CA ARG A 483 -19.48 22.72 35.19
C ARG A 483 -18.59 21.49 35.36
N GLN A 484 -17.71 21.58 36.35
CA GLN A 484 -17.12 20.44 37.03
C GLN A 484 -18.24 19.57 37.64
N ALA A 485 -18.22 18.26 37.36
CA ALA A 485 -19.04 17.30 38.05
C ALA A 485 -18.15 16.25 38.73
N ARG A 486 -18.35 16.12 40.04
CA ARG A 486 -17.68 15.21 40.97
C ARG A 486 -17.90 13.76 40.59
N LEU A 487 -16.82 12.98 40.60
CA LEU A 487 -16.80 11.53 40.63
C LEU A 487 -17.54 11.00 41.89
N THR A 488 -18.60 10.24 41.66
CA THR A 488 -19.14 9.29 42.65
C THR A 488 -18.80 7.89 42.16
N ARG A 489 -18.08 7.13 43.01
CA ARG A 489 -17.74 5.72 42.78
C ARG A 489 -18.99 4.86 42.92
N LEU A 490 -19.32 4.09 41.89
CA LEU A 490 -20.19 2.91 42.00
C LEU A 490 -19.30 1.65 42.08
N PRO A 491 -19.63 0.67 42.96
CA PRO A 491 -18.78 -0.48 43.20
C PRO A 491 -19.04 -1.63 42.20
N GLY A 492 -17.95 -2.16 41.65
CA GLY A 492 -17.78 -3.60 41.40
C GLY A 492 -18.49 -4.21 40.19
N ASP A 493 -17.97 -3.96 38.98
CA ASP A 493 -18.03 -4.93 37.88
C ASP A 493 -16.61 -5.18 37.37
N GLY A 494 -16.09 -6.38 37.61
CA GLY A 494 -14.75 -6.80 37.19
C GLY A 494 -14.67 -7.12 35.68
N PRO A 495 -13.46 -7.15 35.10
CA PRO A 495 -13.24 -7.32 33.65
C PRO A 495 -13.57 -8.73 33.10
N ALA A 496 -14.05 -9.66 33.92
CA ALA A 496 -14.31 -11.05 33.50
C ALA A 496 -15.62 -11.25 32.72
N ALA A 497 -16.58 -10.31 32.77
CA ALA A 497 -17.92 -10.51 32.21
C ALA A 497 -18.04 -10.24 30.68
N ARG A 498 -16.99 -9.74 30.02
CA ARG A 498 -17.04 -9.43 28.57
C ARG A 498 -16.83 -10.64 27.64
N TYR A 499 -16.47 -11.80 28.19
CA TYR A 499 -16.25 -13.04 27.42
C TYR A 499 -17.35 -14.09 27.64
N ALA A 500 -18.56 -13.65 28.03
CA ALA A 500 -19.72 -14.54 28.01
C ALA A 500 -19.92 -15.05 26.59
N VAL A 501 -19.70 -16.35 26.41
CA VAL A 501 -19.97 -17.15 25.21
C VAL A 501 -21.47 -17.06 24.93
N GLY A 502 -21.86 -16.00 24.22
CA GLY A 502 -23.25 -15.65 23.91
C GLY A 502 -23.41 -15.00 22.53
N GLY A 503 -22.40 -15.12 21.67
CA GLY A 503 -22.50 -14.86 20.24
C GLY A 503 -22.25 -16.17 19.50
N THR A 504 -23.12 -16.53 18.56
CA THR A 504 -22.93 -17.67 17.65
C THR A 504 -21.48 -17.70 17.14
N ALA A 505 -20.80 -18.83 17.31
CA ALA A 505 -19.44 -19.07 16.81
C ALA A 505 -19.25 -18.45 15.42
N SER A 506 -18.19 -17.68 15.22
CA SER A 506 -17.86 -17.11 13.92
C SER A 506 -17.52 -18.27 12.95
N ASP A 507 -18.44 -18.54 12.02
CA ASP A 507 -18.39 -19.48 10.89
C ASP A 507 -17.32 -19.07 9.84
N THR A 508 -16.28 -18.34 10.26
CA THR A 508 -15.24 -17.79 9.38
C THR A 508 -14.25 -18.87 8.98
N GLU A 509 -14.23 -19.19 7.70
CA GLU A 509 -13.31 -20.18 7.14
C GLU A 509 -11.84 -19.83 7.46
N PRO A 510 -11.06 -20.77 8.03
CA PRO A 510 -9.63 -20.64 8.18
C PRO A 510 -8.91 -20.53 6.83
N ILE A 511 -7.78 -19.83 6.81
CA ILE A 511 -6.89 -19.81 5.64
C ILE A 511 -5.71 -20.73 5.90
N ALA A 512 -5.53 -21.72 5.03
CA ALA A 512 -4.42 -22.64 5.07
C ALA A 512 -3.15 -22.01 4.49
N VAL A 513 -2.04 -22.17 5.21
CA VAL A 513 -0.69 -21.92 4.67
C VAL A 513 -0.23 -23.22 4.03
N VAL A 514 -0.24 -23.29 2.71
CA VAL A 514 0.10 -24.50 1.95
C VAL A 514 1.52 -24.49 1.41
N GLY A 515 2.25 -23.39 1.60
CA GLY A 515 3.66 -23.24 1.28
C GLY A 515 4.27 -22.05 2.03
N LEU A 516 5.56 -22.14 2.34
CA LEU A 516 6.34 -21.05 2.94
C LEU A 516 7.77 -21.07 2.39
N ALA A 517 8.38 -19.90 2.25
CA ALA A 517 9.79 -19.72 1.92
C ALA A 517 10.29 -18.39 2.49
N GLY A 518 11.60 -18.26 2.68
CA GLY A 518 12.18 -17.00 3.10
C GLY A 518 13.69 -17.01 3.14
N TRP A 519 14.26 -15.81 2.99
CA TRP A 519 15.68 -15.52 3.04
C TRP A 519 15.90 -14.35 3.99
N PHE A 520 16.62 -14.56 5.09
CA PHE A 520 16.88 -13.53 6.11
C PHE A 520 18.35 -13.53 6.51
N ALA A 521 19.01 -12.37 6.39
CA ALA A 521 20.46 -12.25 6.57
C ALA A 521 21.24 -13.36 5.83
N ASP A 522 22.07 -14.12 6.54
CA ASP A 522 22.87 -15.25 6.07
C ASP A 522 22.11 -16.59 5.99
N SER A 523 20.79 -16.59 6.21
CA SER A 523 19.92 -17.76 6.11
C SER A 523 19.12 -17.72 4.80
N PRO A 524 19.61 -18.36 3.71
CA PRO A 524 19.04 -18.19 2.37
C PRO A 524 17.70 -18.89 2.12
N ASP A 525 17.27 -19.77 3.04
CA ASP A 525 16.05 -20.56 2.92
C ASP A 525 15.38 -20.80 4.28
N ALA A 526 14.16 -21.36 4.27
CA ALA A 526 13.39 -21.62 5.49
C ALA A 526 14.05 -22.63 6.45
N GLU A 527 14.84 -23.57 5.92
CA GLU A 527 15.52 -24.58 6.74
C GLU A 527 16.70 -23.96 7.49
N SER A 528 17.60 -23.27 6.78
CA SER A 528 18.71 -22.51 7.38
C SER A 528 18.21 -21.46 8.38
N PHE A 529 17.09 -20.79 8.07
CA PHE A 529 16.42 -19.90 9.01
C PHE A 529 16.03 -20.62 10.31
N TRP A 530 15.38 -21.78 10.21
CA TRP A 530 15.01 -22.56 11.39
C TRP A 530 16.22 -23.05 12.18
N GLN A 531 17.28 -23.51 11.50
CA GLN A 531 18.50 -23.95 12.15
C GLN A 531 19.16 -22.83 12.95
N ALA A 532 19.22 -21.63 12.39
CA ALA A 532 19.72 -20.44 13.07
C ALA A 532 18.86 -20.09 14.29
N VAL A 533 17.53 -20.01 14.16
CA VAL A 533 16.63 -19.73 15.29
C VAL A 533 16.78 -20.77 16.40
N ARG A 534 16.79 -22.06 16.05
CA ARG A 534 16.90 -23.15 17.01
C ARG A 534 18.24 -23.15 17.76
N SER A 535 19.31 -22.68 17.11
CA SER A 535 20.64 -22.61 17.74
C SER A 535 20.75 -21.55 18.85
N GLY A 536 19.84 -20.57 18.90
CA GLY A 536 19.94 -19.43 19.82
C GLY A 536 21.03 -18.41 19.43
N VAL A 537 21.70 -18.58 18.29
CA VAL A 537 22.78 -17.69 17.82
C VAL A 537 22.23 -16.59 16.91
N SER A 538 22.45 -15.34 17.32
CA SER A 538 22.12 -14.13 16.55
C SER A 538 22.88 -14.06 15.22
N ARG A 539 22.23 -13.50 14.20
CA ARG A 539 22.79 -13.19 12.87
C ARG A 539 23.08 -11.70 12.66
N ILE A 540 22.99 -10.93 13.74
CA ILE A 540 23.39 -9.52 13.77
C ILE A 540 24.90 -9.41 13.94
N GLY A 541 25.56 -8.64 13.08
CA GLY A 541 26.97 -8.28 13.20
C GLY A 541 27.30 -7.00 12.41
N PRO A 542 28.57 -6.60 12.34
CA PRO A 542 28.99 -5.47 11.51
C PRO A 542 28.60 -5.68 10.04
N VAL A 543 27.96 -4.68 9.42
CA VAL A 543 27.65 -4.72 7.99
C VAL A 543 28.93 -4.58 7.14
N PRO A 544 28.99 -5.14 5.92
CA PRO A 544 30.16 -4.98 5.06
C PRO A 544 30.49 -3.52 4.72
N GLU A 545 31.75 -3.22 4.44
CA GLU A 545 32.19 -1.87 4.00
C GLU A 545 31.51 -1.43 2.70
N THR A 546 31.11 -2.38 1.85
CA THR A 546 30.34 -2.13 0.62
C THR A 546 28.91 -1.67 0.88
N VAL A 547 28.40 -1.86 2.10
CA VAL A 547 27.05 -1.47 2.54
C VAL A 547 27.07 -0.14 3.30
N LEU A 548 28.05 0.02 4.19
CA LEU A 548 28.28 1.23 4.96
C LEU A 548 29.78 1.53 4.94
N ASP A 549 30.19 2.48 4.10
CA ASP A 549 31.53 3.06 4.13
C ASP A 549 31.68 3.80 5.48
N ARG A 550 32.55 3.26 6.34
CA ARG A 550 32.70 3.73 7.72
C ARG A 550 33.40 5.08 7.78
N ASP A 551 34.25 5.38 6.81
CA ASP A 551 34.90 6.69 6.72
C ASP A 551 33.90 7.79 6.33
N LEU A 552 32.87 7.45 5.56
CA LEU A 552 31.86 8.40 5.07
C LEU A 552 30.62 8.53 5.94
N TYR A 553 30.14 7.41 6.49
CA TYR A 553 28.78 7.32 7.02
C TYR A 553 28.71 6.84 8.46
N TYR A 554 29.84 6.57 9.14
CA TYR A 554 29.82 6.06 10.51
C TYR A 554 30.43 7.06 11.50
N ALA A 555 29.67 7.42 12.52
CA ALA A 555 30.08 8.32 13.60
C ALA A 555 29.53 7.83 14.95
N PRO A 556 30.27 6.94 15.66
CA PRO A 556 29.77 6.35 16.91
C PRO A 556 29.41 7.40 17.97
N GLY A 557 28.26 7.19 18.62
CA GLY A 557 27.82 7.96 19.80
C GLY A 557 27.19 9.34 19.52
N ALA A 558 27.08 9.79 18.26
CA ALA A 558 26.49 11.09 17.92
C ALA A 558 25.26 10.94 17.02
N LEU A 559 24.18 11.67 17.36
CA LEU A 559 23.07 11.85 16.43
C LEU A 559 23.53 12.76 15.29
N SER A 560 23.33 12.31 14.07
CA SER A 560 23.75 13.02 12.86
C SER A 560 22.70 12.84 11.78
N LEU A 561 22.48 13.87 10.95
CA LEU A 561 21.64 13.73 9.76
C LEU A 561 22.37 12.97 8.65
N THR A 562 23.69 12.82 8.74
CA THR A 562 24.55 12.33 7.66
C THR A 562 25.29 11.04 8.01
N HIS A 563 25.33 10.67 9.29
CA HIS A 563 26.07 9.50 9.76
C HIS A 563 25.17 8.59 10.61
N SER A 564 25.42 7.30 10.52
CA SER A 564 24.93 6.27 11.44
C SER A 564 25.85 6.20 12.65
N TYR A 565 25.29 6.04 13.86
CA TYR A 565 26.10 5.82 15.07
C TYR A 565 26.34 4.34 15.38
N THR A 566 25.83 3.44 14.55
CA THR A 566 26.05 1.99 14.62
C THR A 566 26.35 1.44 13.23
N ASP A 567 27.16 0.40 13.16
CA ASP A 567 27.46 -0.35 11.94
C ASP A 567 26.88 -1.77 11.98
N GLN A 568 26.02 -2.08 12.95
CA GLN A 568 25.47 -3.42 13.15
C GLN A 568 24.21 -3.62 12.29
N GLY A 569 24.07 -4.82 11.70
CA GLY A 569 22.96 -5.20 10.82
C GLY A 569 22.82 -6.72 10.64
N GLY A 570 21.59 -7.18 10.41
CA GLY A 570 21.30 -8.52 9.89
C GLY A 570 21.31 -8.51 8.36
N HIS A 571 22.48 -8.28 7.76
CA HIS A 571 22.62 -8.02 6.33
C HIS A 571 22.53 -9.30 5.47
N THR A 572 21.92 -9.19 4.29
CA THR A 572 21.93 -10.24 3.25
C THR A 572 22.65 -9.79 1.99
N THR A 573 23.38 -10.69 1.34
CA THR A 573 23.90 -10.46 -0.02
C THR A 573 22.86 -10.90 -1.05
N PRO A 574 22.30 -9.98 -1.85
CA PRO A 574 21.27 -10.33 -2.83
C PRO A 574 21.80 -11.23 -3.96
N PRO A 575 20.92 -12.03 -4.59
CA PRO A 575 21.26 -12.82 -5.78
C PRO A 575 21.83 -11.96 -6.92
N THR A 576 22.89 -12.46 -7.57
CA THR A 576 23.57 -11.81 -8.70
C THR A 576 23.15 -12.34 -10.06
N ALA A 577 22.41 -13.45 -10.09
CA ALA A 577 21.84 -14.08 -11.27
C ALA A 577 20.37 -14.45 -11.01
N PRO A 578 19.52 -14.51 -12.05
CA PRO A 578 18.12 -14.92 -11.89
C PRO A 578 18.02 -16.40 -11.46
N PRO A 579 16.90 -16.79 -10.81
CA PRO A 579 16.61 -18.17 -10.47
C PRO A 579 16.72 -19.12 -11.68
N PRO A 580 17.24 -20.36 -11.51
CA PRO A 580 17.32 -21.33 -12.59
C PRO A 580 15.98 -21.58 -13.27
N GLY A 581 15.97 -21.58 -14.60
CA GLY A 581 14.77 -21.86 -15.41
C GLY A 581 14.00 -20.60 -15.86
N LEU A 582 14.20 -19.46 -15.21
CA LEU A 582 13.63 -18.18 -15.66
C LEU A 582 14.45 -17.58 -16.81
N ARG A 583 13.76 -17.06 -17.84
CA ARG A 583 14.38 -16.47 -19.03
C ARG A 583 14.46 -14.94 -18.90
N ILE A 584 15.21 -14.47 -17.91
CA ILE A 584 15.45 -13.04 -17.70
C ILE A 584 16.81 -12.70 -18.33
N SER A 585 16.84 -11.72 -19.24
CA SER A 585 18.10 -11.29 -19.87
C SER A 585 19.05 -10.67 -18.82
N PRO A 586 20.37 -10.73 -19.03
CA PRO A 586 21.33 -10.09 -18.13
C PRO A 586 21.08 -8.58 -17.96
N SER A 587 20.70 -7.87 -19.03
CA SER A 587 20.39 -6.44 -18.98
C SER A 587 19.18 -6.15 -18.10
N ARG A 588 18.09 -6.93 -18.24
CA ARG A 588 16.87 -6.76 -17.45
C ARG A 588 17.10 -7.15 -15.99
N HIS A 589 17.82 -8.24 -15.73
CA HIS A 589 18.19 -8.61 -14.36
C HIS A 589 19.05 -7.52 -13.70
N ALA A 590 20.02 -6.97 -14.44
CA ALA A 590 20.81 -5.83 -14.00
C ALA A 590 19.97 -4.57 -13.80
N ALA A 591 18.83 -4.43 -14.48
CA ALA A 591 17.84 -3.36 -14.31
C ALA A 591 16.92 -3.52 -13.08
N MET A 592 16.80 -4.72 -12.51
CA MET A 592 15.94 -4.94 -11.33
C MET A 592 16.50 -4.34 -10.04
N ASP A 593 15.61 -3.98 -9.11
CA ASP A 593 15.97 -3.66 -7.72
C ASP A 593 16.40 -4.92 -6.94
N VAL A 594 17.21 -4.75 -5.89
CA VAL A 594 17.66 -5.87 -5.04
C VAL A 594 16.50 -6.57 -4.32
N ALA A 595 15.45 -5.84 -3.94
CA ALA A 595 14.24 -6.43 -3.34
C ALA A 595 13.47 -7.29 -4.34
N GLN A 596 13.42 -6.87 -5.60
CA GLN A 596 12.80 -7.65 -6.68
C GLN A 596 13.55 -8.96 -6.94
N ARG A 597 14.90 -8.91 -7.00
CA ARG A 597 15.73 -10.11 -7.17
C ARG A 597 15.55 -11.09 -6.01
N LEU A 598 15.63 -10.60 -4.77
CA LEU A 598 15.46 -11.45 -3.59
C LEU A 598 14.07 -12.10 -3.54
N ALA A 599 13.01 -11.36 -3.87
CA ALA A 599 11.65 -11.90 -3.91
C ALA A 599 11.45 -12.95 -5.02
N LEU A 600 12.09 -12.79 -6.18
CA LEU A 600 12.08 -13.78 -7.25
C LEU A 600 12.71 -15.11 -6.82
N ASP A 601 13.83 -15.08 -6.12
CA ASP A 601 14.49 -16.27 -5.56
C ASP A 601 13.66 -16.93 -4.47
N VAL A 602 13.09 -16.16 -3.54
CA VAL A 602 12.19 -16.70 -2.50
C VAL A 602 10.92 -17.29 -3.12
N ALA A 603 10.38 -16.68 -4.17
CA ALA A 603 9.27 -17.25 -4.92
C ALA A 603 9.66 -18.56 -5.64
N ALA A 604 10.90 -18.66 -6.15
CA ALA A 604 11.42 -19.90 -6.74
C ALA A 604 11.44 -21.03 -5.72
N GLN A 605 11.89 -20.74 -4.49
CA GLN A 605 11.88 -21.70 -3.38
C GLN A 605 10.46 -22.11 -3.00
N LEU A 606 9.53 -21.13 -2.92
CA LEU A 606 8.13 -21.37 -2.59
C LEU A 606 7.43 -22.29 -3.62
N LEU A 607 7.76 -22.11 -4.90
CA LEU A 607 7.19 -22.83 -6.04
C LEU A 607 8.02 -24.05 -6.48
N ALA A 608 9.13 -24.35 -5.80
CA ALA A 608 9.97 -25.50 -6.11
C ALA A 608 9.20 -26.81 -5.93
N GLY A 609 9.36 -27.74 -6.88
CA GLY A 609 8.71 -29.06 -6.84
C GLY A 609 7.18 -29.03 -7.05
N ARG A 610 6.60 -27.87 -7.25
CA ARG A 610 5.15 -27.64 -7.35
C ARG A 610 4.63 -27.69 -8.81
N GLY A 611 5.41 -28.21 -9.75
CA GLY A 611 5.05 -28.28 -11.18
C GLY A 611 5.25 -26.93 -11.87
N THR A 612 6.09 -26.92 -12.90
CA THR A 612 6.52 -25.73 -13.64
C THR A 612 5.59 -25.39 -14.79
N ILE A 613 5.54 -24.10 -15.15
CA ILE A 613 4.91 -23.64 -16.40
C ILE A 613 5.73 -24.08 -17.59
N THR A 614 5.11 -24.79 -18.53
CA THR A 614 5.71 -25.15 -19.82
C THR A 614 5.73 -23.94 -20.73
N ALA A 615 6.63 -23.95 -21.73
CA ALA A 615 6.88 -22.79 -22.60
C ALA A 615 5.67 -22.31 -23.45
N ASP A 616 4.57 -23.08 -23.47
CA ASP A 616 3.29 -22.75 -24.11
C ASP A 616 2.26 -22.13 -23.14
N GLY A 617 2.64 -21.87 -21.88
CA GLY A 617 1.73 -21.37 -20.85
C GLY A 617 0.76 -22.41 -20.29
N THR A 618 0.85 -23.67 -20.74
CA THR A 618 0.00 -24.78 -20.28
C THR A 618 0.77 -25.74 -19.37
N GLY A 619 1.30 -25.18 -18.30
CA GLY A 619 1.88 -25.92 -17.18
C GLY A 619 1.87 -24.99 -15.98
N GLY A 620 2.23 -25.51 -14.81
CA GLY A 620 2.11 -24.80 -13.54
C GLY A 620 1.15 -25.57 -12.67
N TRP A 621 1.50 -25.71 -11.39
CA TRP A 621 0.66 -26.27 -10.31
C TRP A 621 -0.53 -27.11 -10.79
N GLY A 622 -0.25 -28.25 -11.42
CA GLY A 622 -1.23 -29.25 -11.87
C GLY A 622 -2.36 -28.81 -12.81
N GLY A 623 -2.25 -27.71 -13.56
CA GLY A 623 -3.37 -27.21 -14.39
C GLY A 623 -4.54 -26.64 -13.57
N ARG A 624 -4.27 -26.21 -12.33
CA ARG A 624 -5.26 -25.77 -11.32
C ARG A 624 -5.28 -24.26 -11.10
N ASN A 625 -5.00 -23.45 -12.11
CA ASN A 625 -4.88 -22.00 -11.96
C ASN A 625 -6.26 -21.34 -11.89
N GLY A 626 -6.80 -21.24 -10.68
CA GLY A 626 -7.83 -20.26 -10.34
C GLY A 626 -7.27 -18.83 -10.38
N ARG A 627 -8.09 -17.85 -10.01
CA ARG A 627 -7.67 -16.44 -9.95
C ARG A 627 -6.81 -16.23 -8.72
N GLY A 628 -5.68 -15.54 -8.84
CA GLY A 628 -4.72 -15.33 -7.75
C GLY A 628 -4.56 -13.88 -7.31
N LEU A 629 -3.78 -13.70 -6.26
CA LEU A 629 -3.27 -12.42 -5.79
C LEU A 629 -1.81 -12.61 -5.33
N VAL A 630 -0.92 -11.73 -5.77
CA VAL A 630 0.43 -11.62 -5.20
C VAL A 630 0.51 -10.31 -4.43
N ALA A 631 0.47 -10.36 -3.11
CA ALA A 631 0.51 -9.18 -2.23
C ALA A 631 1.83 -9.15 -1.46
N VAL A 632 2.70 -8.17 -1.75
CA VAL A 632 4.02 -8.09 -1.12
C VAL A 632 4.17 -6.79 -0.35
N GLY A 633 4.45 -6.92 0.95
CA GLY A 633 4.83 -5.82 1.81
C GLY A 633 6.22 -5.29 1.46
N SER A 634 6.35 -4.01 1.12
CA SER A 634 7.63 -3.34 0.87
C SER A 634 7.58 -1.88 1.34
N ASN A 635 8.67 -1.14 1.12
CA ASN A 635 8.58 0.32 1.01
C ASN A 635 8.12 0.68 -0.42
N LEU A 636 7.20 1.63 -0.59
CA LEU A 636 6.68 2.05 -1.92
C LEU A 636 7.63 3.04 -2.63
N GLY A 637 8.94 2.83 -2.52
CA GLY A 637 9.94 3.66 -3.18
C GLY A 637 11.28 2.97 -3.11
N LEU A 638 11.55 2.08 -4.06
CA LEU A 638 12.66 1.12 -3.99
C LEU A 638 14.05 1.79 -3.99
N SER A 639 15.05 1.07 -3.48
CA SER A 639 16.42 1.59 -3.36
C SER A 639 17.01 2.04 -4.70
N ARG A 640 16.73 1.30 -5.77
CA ARG A 640 17.16 1.63 -7.12
C ARG A 640 16.60 2.95 -7.60
N GLU A 641 15.31 3.18 -7.45
CA GLU A 641 14.65 4.42 -7.86
C GLU A 641 15.29 5.62 -7.16
N ARG A 642 15.46 5.53 -5.84
CA ARG A 642 16.06 6.59 -5.03
C ARG A 642 17.50 6.88 -5.44
N ARG A 643 18.31 5.84 -5.70
CA ARG A 643 19.70 5.98 -6.14
C ARG A 643 19.76 6.66 -7.52
N LEU A 644 18.99 6.18 -8.49
CA LEU A 644 18.96 6.76 -9.84
C LEU A 644 18.50 8.21 -9.82
N ASN A 645 17.55 8.57 -8.96
CA ASN A 645 17.13 9.96 -8.86
C ASN A 645 18.18 10.85 -8.18
N ALA A 646 18.90 10.33 -7.18
CA ALA A 646 20.04 11.03 -6.60
C ALA A 646 21.13 11.27 -7.65
N GLU A 647 21.51 10.23 -8.41
CA GLU A 647 22.46 10.30 -9.52
C GLU A 647 22.03 11.32 -10.57
N ALA A 648 20.77 11.28 -11.04
CA ALA A 648 20.24 12.24 -11.99
C ALA A 648 20.27 13.69 -11.46
N SER A 649 20.03 13.88 -10.16
CA SER A 649 20.09 15.22 -9.52
C SER A 649 21.52 15.75 -9.39
N LEU A 650 22.51 14.86 -9.37
CA LEU A 650 23.92 15.19 -9.26
C LEU A 650 24.58 15.41 -10.63
N GLN A 651 23.96 14.99 -11.72
CA GLN A 651 24.39 15.35 -13.08
C GLN A 651 24.36 16.89 -13.28
N ASP A 652 23.40 17.57 -12.66
CA ASP A 652 23.32 19.04 -12.61
C ASP A 652 24.34 19.68 -11.65
N LEU A 653 25.08 18.87 -10.86
CA LEU A 653 26.03 19.35 -9.86
C LEU A 653 27.32 19.88 -10.49
N GLU A 654 27.71 19.38 -11.67
CA GLU A 654 28.93 19.84 -12.35
C GLU A 654 28.93 21.35 -12.58
N ASP A 655 27.77 21.87 -13.00
CA ASP A 655 27.51 23.29 -13.18
C ASP A 655 27.64 24.06 -11.86
N THR A 656 27.18 23.47 -10.76
CA THR A 656 27.31 24.03 -9.42
C THR A 656 28.78 24.07 -8.99
N VAL A 657 29.49 22.95 -9.16
CA VAL A 657 30.92 22.84 -8.85
C VAL A 657 31.74 23.82 -9.70
N ALA A 658 31.44 23.94 -10.99
CA ALA A 658 32.09 24.86 -11.91
C ALA A 658 31.92 26.33 -11.51
N ARG A 659 30.94 26.67 -10.67
CA ARG A 659 30.66 28.02 -10.19
C ARG A 659 31.12 28.29 -8.75
N LEU A 660 31.73 27.32 -8.06
CA LEU A 660 32.22 27.52 -6.70
C LEU A 660 33.32 28.58 -6.65
N ASP A 661 33.16 29.55 -5.74
CA ASP A 661 34.09 30.66 -5.57
C ASP A 661 35.48 30.16 -5.15
N ALA A 662 35.51 29.10 -4.33
CA ALA A 662 36.75 28.47 -3.88
C ALA A 662 37.62 27.93 -5.04
N LEU A 663 37.01 27.68 -6.21
CA LEU A 663 37.70 27.21 -7.42
C LEU A 663 38.03 28.34 -8.40
N GLY A 664 37.78 29.61 -8.06
CA GLY A 664 38.01 30.76 -8.94
C GLY A 664 39.45 30.92 -9.42
N GLY A 665 40.43 30.41 -8.67
CA GLY A 665 41.86 30.44 -9.02
C GLY A 665 42.31 29.39 -10.05
N LEU A 666 41.46 28.43 -10.42
CA LEU A 666 41.82 27.39 -11.40
C LEU A 666 41.81 27.94 -12.82
N SER A 667 42.88 27.63 -13.58
CA SER A 667 42.91 27.89 -15.03
C SER A 667 41.84 27.07 -15.79
N PRO A 668 41.47 27.46 -17.02
CA PRO A 668 40.49 26.71 -17.81
C PRO A 668 40.85 25.23 -18.01
N LEU A 669 42.14 24.90 -18.16
CA LEU A 669 42.60 23.52 -18.30
C LEU A 669 42.45 22.72 -17.00
N GLN A 670 42.77 23.33 -15.85
CA GLN A 670 42.60 22.69 -14.55
C GLN A 670 41.13 22.49 -14.23
N ARG A 671 40.28 23.49 -14.51
CA ARG A 671 38.83 23.37 -14.35
C ARG A 671 38.26 22.25 -15.23
N LYS A 672 38.72 22.14 -16.49
CA LYS A 672 38.37 21.03 -17.37
C LYS A 672 38.82 19.69 -16.78
N SER A 673 40.06 19.59 -16.27
CA SER A 673 40.58 18.37 -15.64
C SER A 673 39.76 17.94 -14.43
N LEU A 674 39.37 18.90 -13.57
CA LEU A 674 38.50 18.67 -12.41
C LEU A 674 37.15 18.09 -12.85
N LEU A 675 36.46 18.75 -13.78
CA LEU A 675 35.14 18.32 -14.23
C LEU A 675 35.19 16.98 -14.97
N THR A 676 36.25 16.71 -15.75
CA THR A 676 36.46 15.39 -16.36
C THR A 676 36.67 14.31 -15.29
N SER A 677 37.50 14.58 -14.28
CA SER A 677 37.73 13.64 -13.18
C SER A 677 36.43 13.34 -12.41
N LEU A 678 35.61 14.37 -12.15
CA LEU A 678 34.28 14.19 -11.56
C LEU A 678 33.37 13.33 -12.43
N ARG A 679 33.31 13.55 -13.76
CA ARG A 679 32.52 12.71 -14.68
C ARG A 679 32.95 11.25 -14.65
N GLU A 680 34.26 11.00 -14.64
CA GLU A 680 34.79 9.64 -14.61
C GLU A 680 34.42 8.89 -13.31
N HIS A 681 34.34 9.60 -12.18
CA HIS A 681 34.01 8.99 -10.88
C HIS A 681 32.51 8.99 -10.55
N MET A 682 31.74 9.96 -11.05
CA MET A 682 30.29 10.06 -10.84
C MET A 682 29.47 9.29 -11.90
N GLY A 683 30.11 8.88 -13.01
CA GLY A 683 29.44 8.22 -14.14
C GLY A 683 28.99 9.21 -15.22
N PRO A 684 28.74 8.72 -16.46
CA PRO A 684 28.40 9.57 -17.59
C PRO A 684 27.05 10.31 -17.39
N ALA A 685 26.98 11.57 -17.83
CA ALA A 685 25.81 12.43 -17.69
C ALA A 685 24.62 12.05 -18.60
N ASP A 686 24.84 11.24 -19.64
CA ASP A 686 23.88 11.08 -20.73
C ASP A 686 23.94 9.69 -21.41
N GLU A 687 24.16 8.61 -20.65
CA GLU A 687 23.72 7.30 -21.15
C GLU A 687 22.19 7.27 -21.04
N GLY A 688 21.51 7.21 -22.19
CA GLY A 688 20.05 7.25 -22.27
C GLY A 688 19.39 6.27 -21.29
N VAL A 689 18.28 6.69 -20.69
CA VAL A 689 17.52 5.86 -19.74
C VAL A 689 17.04 4.61 -20.48
N PRO A 690 17.49 3.38 -20.11
CA PRO A 690 17.04 2.19 -20.82
C PRO A 690 15.56 1.91 -20.54
N PRO A 691 14.80 1.32 -21.48
CA PRO A 691 13.36 1.05 -21.30
C PRO A 691 13.05 0.17 -20.07
N ASP A 692 13.93 -0.79 -19.76
CA ASP A 692 13.78 -1.71 -18.62
C ASP A 692 13.98 -1.02 -17.25
N LEU A 693 14.45 0.23 -17.21
CA LEU A 693 14.71 0.95 -15.97
C LEU A 693 13.44 1.19 -15.16
N LEU A 694 12.32 1.48 -15.83
CA LEU A 694 11.02 1.71 -15.18
C LEU A 694 10.60 0.49 -14.35
N ASP A 695 10.82 -0.71 -14.88
CA ASP A 695 10.44 -1.98 -14.26
C ASP A 695 11.18 -2.17 -12.93
N GLY A 696 12.45 -1.79 -12.90
CA GLY A 696 13.30 -1.84 -11.70
C GLY A 696 12.98 -0.81 -10.63
N CYS A 697 12.13 0.17 -10.91
CA CYS A 697 11.78 1.24 -9.97
C CYS A 697 10.42 1.04 -9.30
N LEU A 698 9.51 0.29 -9.94
CA LEU A 698 8.16 0.05 -9.42
C LEU A 698 8.17 -0.86 -8.19
N ALA A 699 7.57 -0.44 -7.09
CA ALA A 699 7.42 -1.27 -5.89
C ALA A 699 6.45 -2.42 -6.15
N SER A 700 5.34 -2.16 -6.85
CA SER A 700 4.45 -3.23 -7.35
C SER A 700 5.15 -4.19 -8.33
N GLY A 701 6.31 -3.78 -8.87
CA GLY A 701 7.18 -4.62 -9.68
C GLY A 701 7.69 -5.86 -8.96
N ILE A 702 7.80 -5.84 -7.62
CA ILE A 702 8.15 -7.03 -6.84
C ILE A 702 7.10 -8.13 -7.01
N ALA A 703 5.82 -7.78 -6.79
CA ALA A 703 4.71 -8.71 -6.95
C ALA A 703 4.49 -9.09 -8.43
N ALA A 704 4.62 -8.10 -9.34
CA ALA A 704 4.42 -8.32 -10.77
C ALA A 704 5.46 -9.25 -11.38
N LEU A 705 6.74 -9.18 -10.96
CA LEU A 705 7.76 -10.13 -11.41
C LEU A 705 7.44 -11.56 -10.97
N VAL A 706 7.00 -11.75 -9.72
CA VAL A 706 6.57 -13.07 -9.24
C VAL A 706 5.37 -13.57 -10.06
N ALA A 707 4.36 -12.74 -10.31
CA ALA A 707 3.22 -13.15 -11.12
C ALA A 707 3.62 -13.47 -12.58
N ASN A 708 4.42 -12.60 -13.20
CA ASN A 708 4.75 -12.67 -14.62
C ASN A 708 5.75 -13.77 -14.96
N GLU A 709 6.86 -13.86 -14.23
CA GLU A 709 7.94 -14.81 -14.55
C GLU A 709 7.55 -16.26 -14.24
N TYR A 710 6.64 -16.46 -13.27
CA TYR A 710 6.06 -17.76 -12.97
C TYR A 710 4.68 -17.97 -13.61
N GLY A 711 4.23 -17.09 -14.51
CA GLY A 711 2.97 -17.17 -15.27
C GLY A 711 1.71 -17.42 -14.42
N LEU A 712 1.62 -16.76 -13.28
CA LEU A 712 0.49 -16.82 -12.35
C LEU A 712 -0.57 -15.79 -12.76
N ASP A 713 -1.80 -16.23 -13.07
CA ASP A 713 -2.98 -15.34 -13.19
C ASP A 713 -3.33 -14.79 -11.81
N ALA A 714 -2.50 -13.86 -11.33
CA ALA A 714 -2.55 -13.32 -9.99
C ALA A 714 -2.30 -11.82 -10.04
N VAL A 715 -3.24 -11.05 -9.49
CA VAL A 715 -3.13 -9.58 -9.44
C VAL A 715 -1.93 -9.20 -8.56
N PRO A 716 -0.93 -8.45 -9.07
CA PRO A 716 0.20 -7.99 -8.27
C PRO A 716 -0.16 -6.74 -7.48
N LEU A 717 0.20 -6.72 -6.20
CA LEU A 717 -0.05 -5.60 -5.30
C LEU A 717 1.14 -5.42 -4.34
N ALA A 718 1.68 -4.21 -4.29
CA ALA A 718 2.57 -3.80 -3.21
C ALA A 718 1.76 -3.13 -2.09
N VAL A 719 2.14 -3.40 -0.85
CA VAL A 719 1.45 -2.91 0.35
C VAL A 719 2.47 -2.27 1.30
N GLU A 720 2.16 -1.10 1.84
CA GLU A 720 2.99 -0.47 2.88
C GLU A 720 2.15 -0.09 4.10
N ALA A 721 2.54 -0.63 5.24
CA ALA A 721 2.02 -0.35 6.58
C ALA A 721 3.18 -0.22 7.57
N ALA A 722 4.25 0.48 7.14
CA ALA A 722 5.51 0.58 7.86
C ALA A 722 6.05 -0.82 8.26
N CYS A 723 6.42 -1.02 9.53
CA CYS A 723 6.90 -2.31 10.02
C CYS A 723 5.86 -3.44 9.96
N ALA A 724 4.58 -3.11 9.75
CA ALA A 724 3.49 -4.08 9.66
C ALA A 724 3.14 -4.50 8.22
N SER A 725 3.87 -4.04 7.21
CA SER A 725 3.56 -4.26 5.77
C SER A 725 3.30 -5.72 5.40
N SER A 726 4.14 -6.67 5.84
CA SER A 726 3.94 -8.09 5.53
C SER A 726 2.65 -8.67 6.13
N LEU A 727 2.28 -8.30 7.35
CA LEU A 727 1.00 -8.74 7.93
C LEU A 727 -0.19 -8.04 7.30
N ALA A 728 -0.04 -6.78 6.88
CA ALA A 728 -1.06 -6.07 6.10
C ALA A 728 -1.27 -6.72 4.72
N ALA A 729 -0.20 -7.13 4.04
CA ALA A 729 -0.28 -7.88 2.78
C ALA A 729 -0.99 -9.24 2.96
N ILE A 730 -0.73 -9.93 4.08
CA ILE A 730 -1.44 -11.16 4.44
C ILE A 730 -2.92 -10.88 4.76
N ASP A 731 -3.27 -9.79 5.45
CA ASP A 731 -4.67 -9.38 5.70
C ASP A 731 -5.43 -9.11 4.39
N VAL A 732 -4.78 -8.42 3.45
CA VAL A 732 -5.32 -8.19 2.09
C VAL A 732 -5.57 -9.53 1.38
N ALA A 733 -4.61 -10.45 1.42
CA ALA A 733 -4.75 -11.78 0.82
C ALA A 733 -5.84 -12.63 1.48
N VAL A 734 -5.89 -12.68 2.81
CA VAL A 734 -6.91 -13.41 3.58
C VAL A 734 -8.31 -12.85 3.29
N THR A 735 -8.43 -11.54 3.18
CA THR A 735 -9.69 -10.87 2.82
C THR A 735 -10.15 -11.26 1.42
N ALA A 736 -9.25 -11.22 0.43
CA ALA A 736 -9.57 -11.62 -0.95
C ALA A 736 -9.95 -13.10 -1.07
N LEU A 737 -9.25 -13.99 -0.35
CA LEU A 737 -9.55 -15.43 -0.30
C LEU A 737 -10.92 -15.70 0.33
N ARG A 738 -11.22 -15.08 1.48
CA ARG A 738 -12.52 -15.25 2.17
C ARG A 738 -13.69 -14.70 1.35
N ALA A 739 -13.46 -13.65 0.57
CA ALA A 739 -14.47 -13.07 -0.29
C ALA A 739 -14.67 -13.81 -1.62
N GLY A 740 -13.86 -14.83 -1.94
CA GLY A 740 -13.90 -15.51 -3.24
C GLY A 740 -13.36 -14.67 -4.41
N ALA A 741 -12.69 -13.55 -4.11
CA ALA A 741 -12.05 -12.70 -5.11
C ALA A 741 -10.75 -13.32 -5.64
N ALA A 742 -10.11 -14.17 -4.83
CA ALA A 742 -8.97 -15.01 -5.21
C ALA A 742 -9.19 -16.45 -4.75
N ASP A 743 -8.62 -17.41 -5.47
CA ASP A 743 -8.63 -18.84 -5.19
C ASP A 743 -7.33 -19.30 -4.49
N TYR A 744 -6.25 -18.59 -4.73
CA TYR A 744 -4.99 -18.69 -4.00
C TYR A 744 -4.36 -17.31 -3.85
N ALA A 745 -3.42 -17.16 -2.92
CA ALA A 745 -2.62 -15.94 -2.82
C ALA A 745 -1.17 -16.26 -2.44
N ILE A 746 -0.23 -15.51 -3.00
CA ILE A 746 1.13 -15.42 -2.49
C ILE A 746 1.23 -14.11 -1.71
N ALA A 747 1.50 -14.19 -0.42
CA ALA A 747 1.55 -13.01 0.44
C ALA A 747 2.77 -13.01 1.35
N GLY A 748 3.29 -11.83 1.69
CA GLY A 748 4.44 -11.70 2.56
C GLY A 748 5.09 -10.33 2.49
N GLY A 749 6.41 -10.25 2.59
CA GLY A 749 7.12 -8.97 2.48
C GLY A 749 8.62 -9.13 2.25
N VAL A 750 9.23 -8.05 1.75
CA VAL A 750 10.66 -7.94 1.46
C VAL A 750 11.16 -6.53 1.78
N GLU A 751 12.31 -6.44 2.45
CA GLU A 751 13.05 -5.18 2.58
C GLU A 751 14.54 -5.44 2.85
N LEU A 752 15.39 -4.57 2.29
CA LEU A 752 16.84 -4.58 2.49
C LEU A 752 17.28 -3.24 3.09
N ALA A 753 17.07 -3.10 4.39
CA ALA A 753 17.28 -1.86 5.13
C ALA A 753 18.71 -1.68 5.66
N CYS A 754 19.57 -2.69 5.57
CA CYS A 754 21.00 -2.55 5.79
C CYS A 754 21.61 -1.83 4.59
N ASN A 755 21.51 -0.51 4.58
CA ASN A 755 22.13 0.39 3.62
C ASN A 755 22.42 1.74 4.30
N ALA A 756 23.43 2.47 3.83
CA ALA A 756 23.86 3.74 4.43
C ALA A 756 22.70 4.71 4.68
N ARG A 757 21.81 4.89 3.69
CA ARG A 757 20.66 5.80 3.78
C ARG A 757 19.74 5.45 4.96
N ASP A 758 19.23 4.23 5.01
CA ASP A 758 18.24 3.86 6.03
C ASP A 758 18.88 3.80 7.42
N MET A 759 20.15 3.39 7.52
CA MET A 759 20.91 3.42 8.79
C MET A 759 21.13 4.86 9.31
N VAL A 760 21.49 5.79 8.42
CA VAL A 760 21.64 7.22 8.76
C VAL A 760 20.31 7.82 9.19
N LEU A 761 19.22 7.58 8.45
CA LEU A 761 17.91 8.14 8.77
C LEU A 761 17.33 7.59 10.08
N CYS A 762 17.52 6.29 10.36
CA CYS A 762 17.10 5.71 11.64
C CYS A 762 17.98 6.19 12.80
N SER A 763 19.29 6.38 12.57
CA SER A 763 20.19 6.97 13.55
C SER A 763 19.82 8.42 13.87
N ALA A 764 19.46 9.23 12.87
CA ALA A 764 19.03 10.61 13.08
C ALA A 764 17.81 10.73 14.01
N LEU A 765 16.92 9.72 14.02
CA LEU A 765 15.79 9.62 14.95
C LEU A 765 16.12 9.00 16.31
N GLY A 766 17.32 8.44 16.50
CA GLY A 766 17.67 7.71 17.70
C GLY A 766 16.95 6.36 17.84
N LEU A 767 16.63 5.70 16.71
CA LEU A 767 15.88 4.42 16.72
C LEU A 767 16.76 3.18 16.82
N LEU A 768 18.03 3.28 16.42
CA LEU A 768 18.93 2.14 16.36
C LEU A 768 19.56 1.82 17.73
N SER A 769 19.87 0.56 17.97
CA SER A 769 20.65 0.16 19.15
C SER A 769 22.12 0.51 18.96
N HIS A 770 22.79 0.93 20.03
CA HIS A 770 24.25 1.13 20.03
C HIS A 770 25.03 -0.18 20.02
N SER A 771 24.36 -1.32 20.24
CA SER A 771 24.95 -2.65 20.24
C SER A 771 24.18 -3.58 19.32
N ARG A 772 23.11 -4.21 19.80
CA ARG A 772 22.27 -5.13 19.03
C ARG A 772 20.84 -5.11 19.54
N SER A 773 19.89 -5.49 18.67
CA SER A 773 18.52 -5.77 19.08
C SER A 773 18.48 -6.76 20.25
N ALA A 774 17.96 -6.31 21.38
CA ALA A 774 17.78 -7.10 22.60
C ALA A 774 16.35 -6.97 23.14
N PRO A 775 15.33 -7.51 22.43
CA PRO A 775 13.93 -7.43 22.86
C PRO A 775 13.74 -7.93 24.30
N PHE A 776 13.02 -7.16 25.11
CA PHE A 776 12.67 -7.43 26.51
C PHE A 776 13.82 -7.36 27.53
N ASP A 777 15.06 -7.11 27.09
CA ASP A 777 16.20 -6.96 27.97
C ASP A 777 16.20 -5.60 28.70
N ALA A 778 16.74 -5.56 29.92
CA ALA A 778 16.88 -4.34 30.71
C ALA A 778 17.79 -3.30 30.01
N GLY A 779 18.76 -3.76 29.22
CA GLY A 779 19.69 -2.96 28.43
C GLY A 779 19.18 -2.56 27.05
N ALA A 780 17.97 -2.97 26.66
CA ALA A 780 17.41 -2.65 25.34
C ALA A 780 17.30 -1.13 25.12
N ASP A 781 17.89 -0.64 24.04
CA ASP A 781 18.03 0.79 23.74
C ASP A 781 17.59 1.19 22.31
N GLY A 782 17.23 0.22 21.48
CA GLY A 782 16.86 0.41 20.08
C GLY A 782 16.82 -0.91 19.32
N PHE A 783 16.67 -0.84 18.00
CA PHE A 783 16.77 -2.02 17.14
C PHE A 783 18.01 -1.97 16.23
N THR A 784 18.48 -3.11 15.77
CA THR A 784 19.44 -3.24 14.66
C THR A 784 18.67 -3.42 13.35
N PRO A 785 19.02 -2.74 12.24
CA PRO A 785 18.41 -3.03 10.94
C PRO A 785 18.65 -4.49 10.53
N GLY A 786 17.71 -5.05 9.76
CA GLY A 786 17.84 -6.38 9.16
C GLY A 786 17.34 -6.39 7.73
N ASP A 787 17.85 -7.33 6.94
CA ASP A 787 17.40 -7.60 5.59
C ASP A 787 16.66 -8.93 5.51
N GLY A 788 15.62 -8.98 4.68
CA GLY A 788 15.06 -10.27 4.31
C GLY A 788 13.77 -10.22 3.51
N CYS A 789 13.35 -11.41 3.09
CA CYS A 789 12.12 -11.67 2.38
C CYS A 789 11.48 -12.94 2.95
N GLY A 790 10.16 -12.93 3.15
CA GLY A 790 9.40 -14.14 3.44
C GLY A 790 8.05 -14.11 2.75
N LEU A 791 7.72 -15.20 2.05
CA LEU A 791 6.50 -15.37 1.25
C LEU A 791 5.77 -16.65 1.65
N PHE A 792 4.45 -16.60 1.61
CA PHE A 792 3.55 -17.70 1.96
C PHE A 792 2.55 -17.93 0.84
N LEU A 793 2.31 -19.20 0.50
CA LEU A 793 1.23 -19.59 -0.40
C LEU A 793 -0.01 -19.94 0.45
N LEU A 794 -1.10 -19.23 0.20
CA LEU A 794 -2.31 -19.22 1.01
C LEU A 794 -3.51 -19.68 0.18
N LYS A 795 -4.37 -20.48 0.80
CA LYS A 795 -5.65 -20.92 0.23
C LYS A 795 -6.73 -20.96 1.30
N ARG A 796 -7.99 -20.90 0.89
CA ARG A 796 -9.10 -21.30 1.77
C ARG A 796 -8.86 -22.72 2.26
N HIS A 797 -9.12 -22.99 3.54
CA HIS A 797 -8.86 -24.32 4.12
C HIS A 797 -9.62 -25.44 3.38
N GLY A 798 -10.88 -25.20 2.99
CA GLY A 798 -11.65 -26.16 2.21
C GLY A 798 -11.03 -26.43 0.83
N ASP A 799 -10.51 -25.41 0.17
CA ASP A 799 -9.82 -25.56 -1.12
C ASP A 799 -8.48 -26.29 -0.99
N ALA A 800 -7.75 -26.05 0.08
CA ALA A 800 -6.50 -26.76 0.37
C ALA A 800 -6.75 -28.26 0.59
N LEU A 801 -7.79 -28.60 1.37
CA LEU A 801 -8.20 -29.99 1.57
C LEU A 801 -8.69 -30.64 0.28
N ARG A 802 -9.53 -29.95 -0.51
CA ARG A 802 -10.03 -30.43 -1.80
C ARG A 802 -8.88 -30.75 -2.76
N ASP A 803 -7.88 -29.89 -2.78
CA ASP A 803 -6.78 -29.99 -3.74
C ASP A 803 -5.65 -30.91 -3.24
N GLY A 804 -5.74 -31.41 -2.00
CA GLY A 804 -4.80 -32.36 -1.41
C GLY A 804 -3.48 -31.72 -0.99
N ASP A 805 -3.51 -30.47 -0.55
CA ASP A 805 -2.32 -29.72 -0.18
C ASP A 805 -1.77 -30.13 1.20
N GLU A 806 -0.44 -30.11 1.35
CA GLU A 806 0.18 -30.09 2.69
C GLU A 806 -0.16 -28.75 3.35
N ILE A 807 -0.83 -28.81 4.50
CA ILE A 807 -1.19 -27.62 5.28
C ILE A 807 -0.19 -27.48 6.43
N LEU A 808 0.64 -26.44 6.36
CA LEU A 808 1.71 -26.15 7.31
C LEU A 808 1.21 -25.44 8.58
N GLY A 809 0.02 -24.85 8.51
CA GLY A 809 -0.66 -24.16 9.60
C GLY A 809 -1.89 -23.41 9.09
N LEU A 810 -2.71 -22.94 10.02
CA LEU A 810 -3.95 -22.23 9.73
C LEU A 810 -3.87 -20.80 10.28
N VAL A 811 -4.15 -19.81 9.43
CA VAL A 811 -4.47 -18.46 9.85
C VAL A 811 -5.94 -18.42 10.23
N ARG A 812 -6.22 -18.24 11.52
CA ARG A 812 -7.58 -18.28 12.08
C ARG A 812 -8.24 -16.90 12.12
N GLY A 813 -7.49 -15.85 12.43
CA GLY A 813 -8.01 -14.48 12.50
C GLY A 813 -6.90 -13.44 12.38
N ILE A 814 -7.24 -12.28 11.81
CA ILE A 814 -6.33 -11.14 11.69
C ILE A 814 -7.04 -9.87 12.16
N GLY A 815 -6.52 -9.26 13.21
CA GLY A 815 -7.01 -7.99 13.71
C GLY A 815 -6.07 -6.85 13.32
N ALA A 816 -6.66 -5.75 12.89
CA ALA A 816 -5.94 -4.56 12.45
C ALA A 816 -6.54 -3.30 13.10
N SER A 817 -5.72 -2.30 13.39
CA SER A 817 -6.18 -1.00 13.93
C SER A 817 -5.17 0.12 13.71
N ASN A 818 -5.56 1.35 14.03
CA ASN A 818 -4.67 2.50 14.13
C ASN A 818 -4.77 3.20 15.50
N ASP A 819 -3.64 3.67 16.04
CA ASP A 819 -3.59 4.43 17.30
C ASP A 819 -4.28 5.80 17.19
N ALA A 820 -4.28 6.41 16.01
CA ALA A 820 -4.86 7.72 15.67
C ALA A 820 -4.41 8.88 16.60
N LYS A 821 -3.17 8.79 17.10
CA LYS A 821 -2.66 9.64 18.18
C LYS A 821 -1.26 10.20 17.91
N SER A 822 -0.29 9.32 17.65
CA SER A 822 1.11 9.70 17.41
C SER A 822 1.68 8.90 16.25
N LEU A 823 2.62 9.51 15.53
CA LEU A 823 3.31 8.81 14.44
C LEU A 823 4.49 7.96 14.93
N ILE A 824 5.07 8.27 16.08
CA ILE A 824 6.28 7.58 16.58
C ILE A 824 5.99 6.82 17.87
N ALA A 825 5.20 7.40 18.77
CA ALA A 825 4.93 6.79 20.06
C ALA A 825 3.81 5.75 19.92
N PRO A 826 4.04 4.47 20.27
CA PRO A 826 3.00 3.45 20.22
C PRO A 826 1.97 3.67 21.33
N ASP A 827 0.74 3.21 21.12
CA ASP A 827 -0.35 3.31 22.10
C ASP A 827 -0.93 1.94 22.49
N VAL A 828 -1.10 1.74 23.80
CA VAL A 828 -1.65 0.49 24.36
C VAL A 828 -3.05 0.20 23.82
N ALA A 829 -3.88 1.23 23.63
CA ALA A 829 -5.27 1.03 23.22
C ALA A 829 -5.37 0.52 21.77
N GLY A 830 -4.55 1.05 20.85
CA GLY A 830 -4.53 0.56 19.47
C GLY A 830 -4.06 -0.88 19.38
N GLN A 831 -2.95 -1.23 20.03
CA GLN A 831 -2.47 -2.62 20.06
C GLN A 831 -3.48 -3.60 20.68
N THR A 832 -4.12 -3.19 21.79
CA THR A 832 -5.22 -3.96 22.42
C THR A 832 -6.35 -4.18 21.42
N ARG A 833 -6.76 -3.14 20.69
CA ARG A 833 -7.85 -3.19 19.71
C ARG A 833 -7.54 -4.13 18.53
N ALA A 834 -6.29 -4.14 18.05
CA ALA A 834 -5.86 -5.11 17.04
C ALA A 834 -5.97 -6.55 17.56
N MET A 835 -5.49 -6.83 18.77
CA MET A 835 -5.59 -8.16 19.37
C MET A 835 -7.05 -8.59 19.58
N GLU A 836 -7.89 -7.73 20.14
CA GLU A 836 -9.33 -7.98 20.36
C GLU A 836 -10.06 -8.28 19.04
N ARG A 837 -9.76 -7.54 17.97
CA ARG A 837 -10.34 -7.79 16.63
C ARG A 837 -9.91 -9.13 16.03
N ALA A 838 -8.70 -9.59 16.33
CA ALA A 838 -8.27 -10.92 15.91
C ALA A 838 -9.05 -12.00 16.66
N PHE A 839 -9.20 -11.85 17.98
CA PHE A 839 -9.95 -12.78 18.82
C PHE A 839 -11.45 -12.79 18.52
N ALA A 840 -12.02 -11.69 18.04
CA ALA A 840 -13.42 -11.62 17.61
C ALA A 840 -13.75 -12.51 16.40
N GLN A 841 -12.74 -13.04 15.70
CA GLN A 841 -12.89 -13.91 14.53
C GLN A 841 -12.72 -15.39 14.82
N VAL A 842 -12.40 -15.77 16.07
CA VAL A 842 -12.10 -17.16 16.42
C VAL A 842 -12.99 -17.66 17.55
N ASP A 843 -12.98 -18.96 17.74
CA ASP A 843 -13.78 -19.70 18.72
C ASP A 843 -12.99 -20.04 20.00
N PHE A 844 -11.80 -19.45 20.18
CA PHE A 844 -10.95 -19.69 21.34
C PHE A 844 -10.54 -18.40 22.06
N ALA A 845 -10.42 -18.51 23.38
CA ALA A 845 -10.02 -17.41 24.24
C ALA A 845 -8.49 -17.14 24.20
N PRO A 846 -8.03 -15.95 24.60
CA PRO A 846 -6.59 -15.63 24.70
C PRO A 846 -5.78 -16.60 25.58
N SER A 847 -6.42 -17.23 26.59
CA SER A 847 -5.81 -18.26 27.43
C SER A 847 -5.40 -19.54 26.68
N ALA A 848 -5.95 -19.75 25.48
CA ALA A 848 -5.67 -20.90 24.63
C ALA A 848 -4.51 -20.68 23.64
N VAL A 849 -3.90 -19.49 23.59
CA VAL A 849 -2.70 -19.22 22.78
C VAL A 849 -1.46 -19.59 23.59
N ASP A 850 -0.59 -20.46 23.08
CA ASP A 850 0.60 -20.93 23.81
C ASP A 850 1.79 -20.00 23.65
N TYR A 851 1.97 -19.47 22.44
CA TYR A 851 3.13 -18.69 22.04
C TYR A 851 2.72 -17.36 21.41
N LEU A 852 3.37 -16.27 21.80
CA LEU A 852 3.25 -14.96 21.18
C LEU A 852 4.60 -14.57 20.56
N GLU A 853 4.64 -14.58 19.24
CA GLU A 853 5.66 -13.87 18.47
C GLU A 853 5.32 -12.38 18.53
N ALA A 854 5.91 -11.70 19.50
CA ALA A 854 5.71 -10.28 19.72
C ALA A 854 6.37 -9.45 18.60
N HIS A 855 5.94 -8.20 18.47
CA HIS A 855 6.68 -7.22 17.68
C HIS A 855 8.08 -7.03 18.28
N GLY A 856 8.20 -6.93 19.60
CA GLY A 856 9.44 -7.05 20.37
C GLY A 856 10.60 -6.32 19.72
N THR A 857 10.52 -4.99 19.67
CA THR A 857 11.44 -4.15 18.89
C THR A 857 12.72 -3.84 19.65
N GLY A 858 12.78 -4.11 20.96
CA GLY A 858 13.96 -3.82 21.77
C GLY A 858 14.09 -2.35 22.14
N THR A 859 13.00 -1.58 22.06
CA THR A 859 12.96 -0.21 22.58
C THR A 859 12.30 -0.20 23.95
N LYS A 860 12.83 0.61 24.88
CA LYS A 860 12.29 0.74 26.25
C LYS A 860 10.82 1.11 26.30
N VAL A 861 10.34 1.93 25.36
CA VAL A 861 8.94 2.35 25.30
C VAL A 861 8.09 1.30 24.58
N GLY A 862 8.54 0.83 23.41
CA GLY A 862 7.79 -0.13 22.60
C GLY A 862 7.51 -1.43 23.33
N ASP A 863 8.54 -2.04 23.94
CA ASP A 863 8.38 -3.32 24.63
C ASP A 863 7.44 -3.19 25.85
N ARG A 864 7.49 -2.07 26.58
CA ARG A 864 6.55 -1.81 27.70
C ARG A 864 5.12 -1.62 27.23
N VAL A 865 4.90 -0.86 26.16
CA VAL A 865 3.56 -0.66 25.59
C VAL A 865 2.98 -1.97 25.08
N GLU A 866 3.79 -2.78 24.40
CA GLU A 866 3.39 -4.10 23.92
C GLU A 866 3.01 -5.04 25.06
N ILE A 867 3.86 -5.20 26.08
CA ILE A 867 3.54 -6.07 27.22
C ILE A 867 2.30 -5.55 27.98
N ALA A 868 2.10 -4.24 28.09
CA ALA A 868 0.89 -3.68 28.70
C ALA A 868 -0.38 -3.98 27.87
N ALA A 869 -0.30 -3.97 26.53
CA ALA A 869 -1.42 -4.36 25.68
C ALA A 869 -1.70 -5.87 25.80
N VAL A 870 -0.64 -6.69 25.80
CA VAL A 870 -0.73 -8.13 26.06
C VAL A 870 -1.37 -8.40 27.42
N ALA A 871 -1.03 -7.65 28.47
CA ALA A 871 -1.65 -7.71 29.79
C ALA A 871 -3.17 -7.52 29.77
N LYS A 872 -3.65 -6.54 29.00
CA LYS A 872 -5.09 -6.27 28.91
C LYS A 872 -5.86 -7.40 28.24
N VAL A 873 -5.30 -8.04 27.22
CA VAL A 873 -6.01 -9.05 26.41
C VAL A 873 -5.77 -10.47 26.93
N TYR A 874 -4.54 -10.81 27.26
CA TYR A 874 -4.12 -12.17 27.63
C TYR A 874 -4.14 -12.41 29.16
N GLY A 875 -4.18 -11.36 29.99
CA GLY A 875 -4.13 -11.47 31.45
C GLY A 875 -5.47 -11.76 32.13
N GLY A 876 -6.60 -11.52 31.45
CA GLY A 876 -7.94 -11.61 32.05
C GLY A 876 -8.46 -13.03 32.35
N SER A 877 -7.76 -14.08 31.90
CA SER A 877 -8.20 -15.48 32.03
C SER A 877 -7.17 -16.31 32.78
N ARG A 878 -7.63 -17.22 33.67
CA ARG A 878 -6.73 -18.17 34.35
C ARG A 878 -6.06 -19.07 33.31
N ARG A 879 -4.73 -19.09 33.29
CA ARG A 879 -3.93 -19.90 32.37
C ARG A 879 -3.37 -21.12 33.09
N ALA A 880 -3.43 -22.29 32.46
CA ALA A 880 -2.85 -23.53 32.99
C ALA A 880 -1.33 -23.56 32.85
N ARG A 881 -0.79 -22.83 31.86
CA ARG A 881 0.63 -22.65 31.61
C ARG A 881 0.93 -21.19 31.27
N PRO A 882 2.17 -20.75 31.51
CA PRO A 882 2.55 -19.41 31.11
C PRO A 882 2.37 -19.17 29.60
N LEU A 883 2.13 -17.91 29.21
CA LEU A 883 2.27 -17.49 27.81
C LEU A 883 3.76 -17.38 27.50
N GLU A 884 4.22 -18.08 26.47
CA GLU A 884 5.60 -17.97 25.99
C GLU A 884 5.68 -16.78 25.02
N ILE A 885 6.61 -15.85 25.22
CA ILE A 885 6.76 -14.65 24.39
C ILE A 885 8.17 -14.62 23.79
N GLY A 886 8.30 -14.32 22.50
CA GLY A 886 9.59 -14.16 21.84
C GLY A 886 9.54 -13.18 20.67
N SER A 887 10.71 -12.84 20.12
CA SER A 887 10.81 -11.99 18.91
C SER A 887 11.97 -12.42 18.00
N ALA A 888 11.67 -12.62 16.71
CA ALA A 888 12.64 -12.95 15.67
C ALA A 888 13.67 -11.83 15.45
N LYS A 889 13.35 -10.59 15.89
CA LYS A 889 14.25 -9.44 15.80
C LYS A 889 15.51 -9.59 16.65
N SER A 890 15.48 -10.48 17.64
CA SER A 890 16.70 -10.84 18.39
C SER A 890 17.73 -11.56 17.51
N PHE A 891 17.31 -12.27 16.46
CA PHE A 891 18.19 -13.03 15.56
C PHE A 891 18.62 -12.24 14.34
N TYR A 892 17.66 -11.63 13.64
CA TYR A 892 17.89 -11.08 12.30
C TYR A 892 17.85 -9.54 12.25
N GLY A 893 17.74 -8.89 13.41
CA GLY A 893 17.41 -7.48 13.47
C GLY A 893 15.98 -7.19 13.03
N HIS A 894 15.64 -5.91 12.93
CA HIS A 894 14.35 -5.47 12.43
C HIS A 894 14.35 -5.42 10.90
N THR A 895 13.67 -6.38 10.28
CA THR A 895 13.57 -6.51 8.81
C THR A 895 12.46 -5.65 8.18
N PHE A 896 12.16 -4.52 8.81
CA PHE A 896 11.15 -3.52 8.39
C PHE A 896 9.86 -4.14 7.80
N ALA A 897 9.55 -3.93 6.51
CA ALA A 897 8.34 -4.45 5.87
C ALA A 897 8.22 -5.99 5.92
N ALA A 898 9.34 -6.71 5.99
CA ALA A 898 9.39 -8.18 6.11
C ALA A 898 9.33 -8.69 7.56
N ALA A 899 9.21 -7.82 8.57
CA ALA A 899 9.26 -8.22 9.99
C ALA A 899 8.12 -9.15 10.41
N GLY A 900 6.91 -8.93 9.89
CA GLY A 900 5.77 -9.82 10.08
C GLY A 900 6.00 -11.20 9.46
N SER A 901 6.55 -11.24 8.24
CA SER A 901 6.92 -12.50 7.58
C SER A 901 7.97 -13.28 8.36
N ALA A 902 9.00 -12.63 8.90
CA ALA A 902 10.01 -13.29 9.74
C ALA A 902 9.37 -13.94 10.97
N GLY A 903 8.47 -13.23 11.66
CA GLY A 903 7.75 -13.73 12.83
C GLY A 903 6.79 -14.88 12.50
N LEU A 904 6.05 -14.77 11.40
CA LEU A 904 5.14 -15.83 10.95
C LEU A 904 5.89 -17.08 10.49
N LEU A 905 6.99 -16.91 9.75
CA LEU A 905 7.87 -18.01 9.33
C LEU A 905 8.42 -18.77 10.54
N ARG A 906 8.97 -18.03 11.51
CA ARG A 906 9.45 -18.59 12.78
C ARG A 906 8.37 -19.37 13.52
N THR A 907 7.16 -18.81 13.59
CA THR A 907 6.01 -19.41 14.28
C THR A 907 5.57 -20.72 13.62
N LEU A 908 5.43 -20.73 12.30
CA LEU A 908 5.01 -21.92 11.54
C LEU A 908 6.08 -23.02 11.61
N LEU A 909 7.36 -22.67 11.48
CA LEU A 909 8.47 -23.61 11.63
C LEU A 909 8.55 -24.17 13.05
N ALA A 910 8.33 -23.35 14.07
CA ALA A 910 8.24 -23.77 15.47
C ALA A 910 7.09 -24.76 15.72
N MET A 911 5.91 -24.52 15.13
CA MET A 911 4.78 -25.45 15.19
C MET A 911 5.13 -26.78 14.52
N ARG A 912 5.67 -26.73 13.29
CA ARG A 912 6.08 -27.92 12.52
C ARG A 912 7.13 -28.74 13.26
N ALA A 913 8.14 -28.07 13.83
CA ALA A 913 9.20 -28.68 14.62
C ALA A 913 8.77 -29.01 16.06
N ARG A 914 7.54 -28.65 16.46
CA ARG A 914 6.99 -28.88 17.81
C ARG A 914 7.92 -28.36 18.92
N THR A 915 8.55 -27.21 18.68
CA THR A 915 9.60 -26.63 19.51
C THR A 915 9.32 -25.14 19.70
N LEU A 916 9.23 -24.68 20.94
CA LEU A 916 9.17 -23.26 21.28
C LEU A 916 10.55 -22.64 21.03
N PRO A 917 10.64 -21.55 20.23
CA PRO A 917 11.92 -20.98 19.86
C PRO A 917 12.51 -20.14 21.01
N PRO A 918 13.84 -20.12 21.18
CA PRO A 918 14.51 -19.26 22.16
C PRO A 918 14.52 -17.81 21.71
N ASN A 919 14.54 -16.86 22.63
CA ASN A 919 14.87 -15.46 22.41
C ASN A 919 16.36 -15.23 22.69
N THR A 920 17.11 -14.72 21.72
CA THR A 920 18.54 -14.43 21.90
C THR A 920 18.77 -12.99 22.38
N ASN A 921 20.01 -12.64 22.72
CA ASN A 921 20.43 -11.34 23.25
C ASN A 921 19.67 -10.86 24.52
N LEU A 922 18.99 -11.77 25.23
CA LEU A 922 18.35 -11.52 26.51
C LEU A 922 19.25 -12.03 27.65
N HIS A 923 19.84 -11.10 28.40
CA HIS A 923 20.70 -11.36 29.56
C HIS A 923 19.97 -11.13 30.88
N THR A 924 19.18 -10.05 30.97
CA THR A 924 18.42 -9.70 32.16
C THR A 924 17.08 -9.12 31.73
N LEU A 925 15.98 -9.78 32.10
CA LEU A 925 14.64 -9.28 31.82
C LEU A 925 14.43 -7.88 32.41
N ASN A 926 13.83 -7.00 31.62
CA ASN A 926 13.52 -5.66 32.07
C ASN A 926 12.43 -5.71 33.17
N PRO A 927 12.74 -5.28 34.41
CA PRO A 927 11.79 -5.37 35.53
C PRO A 927 10.58 -4.43 35.39
N ALA A 928 10.62 -3.49 34.43
CA ALA A 928 9.48 -2.63 34.11
C ALA A 928 8.43 -3.29 33.21
N LEU A 929 8.68 -4.52 32.73
CA LEU A 929 7.70 -5.31 31.98
C LEU A 929 6.82 -6.07 32.97
N ASP A 930 5.52 -5.81 32.95
CA ASP A 930 4.56 -6.48 33.84
C ASP A 930 4.18 -7.88 33.31
N LEU A 931 5.19 -8.75 33.20
CA LEU A 931 5.04 -10.17 32.83
C LEU A 931 4.39 -11.01 33.95
N ALA A 932 4.04 -10.42 35.09
CA ALA A 932 3.28 -11.10 36.13
C ALA A 932 1.76 -10.94 35.88
N ALA A 933 1.33 -9.80 35.31
CA ALA A 933 -0.07 -9.54 34.97
C ALA A 933 -0.62 -10.46 33.86
N VAL A 934 0.23 -10.93 32.95
CA VAL A 934 -0.02 -12.16 32.16
C VAL A 934 1.00 -13.14 32.67
N PRO A 935 0.65 -14.27 33.30
CA PRO A 935 1.67 -15.24 33.73
C PRO A 935 2.43 -15.69 32.48
N ALA A 936 3.56 -15.06 32.19
CA ALA A 936 4.25 -15.11 30.91
C ALA A 936 5.75 -15.22 31.13
N VAL A 937 6.42 -15.86 30.18
CA VAL A 937 7.85 -16.11 30.22
C VAL A 937 8.47 -15.82 28.86
N VAL A 938 9.73 -15.42 28.86
CA VAL A 938 10.52 -15.20 27.64
C VAL A 938 11.61 -16.26 27.63
N PRO A 939 11.46 -17.35 26.86
CA PRO A 939 12.42 -18.45 26.88
C PRO A 939 13.73 -18.02 26.24
N THR A 940 14.87 -18.35 26.85
CA THR A 940 16.22 -18.14 26.28
C THR A 940 16.82 -19.41 25.68
N GLU A 941 16.14 -20.54 25.83
CA GLU A 941 16.53 -21.85 25.32
C GLU A 941 15.37 -22.51 24.56
N PRO A 942 15.65 -23.28 23.49
CA PRO A 942 14.61 -24.02 22.78
C PRO A 942 14.00 -25.08 23.70
N SER A 943 12.68 -25.22 23.69
CA SER A 943 11.98 -26.21 24.51
C SER A 943 10.86 -26.92 23.75
N VAL A 944 10.44 -28.10 24.21
CA VAL A 944 9.40 -28.88 23.52
C VAL A 944 8.05 -28.17 23.62
N TRP A 945 7.45 -27.83 22.48
CA TRP A 945 6.08 -27.33 22.41
C TRP A 945 5.11 -28.50 22.51
N ARG A 946 4.71 -28.85 23.73
CA ARG A 946 3.79 -29.99 23.95
C ARG A 946 2.36 -29.59 23.60
N ARG A 947 1.75 -30.31 22.66
CA ARG A 947 0.31 -30.25 22.39
C ARG A 947 -0.47 -30.73 23.61
N GLN A 948 -1.61 -30.12 23.89
CA GLN A 948 -2.54 -30.60 24.91
C GLN A 948 -3.60 -31.53 24.28
N PRO A 949 -4.08 -32.56 25.00
CA PRO A 949 -5.15 -33.42 24.49
C PRO A 949 -6.36 -32.60 24.04
N GLY A 950 -6.83 -32.82 22.81
CA GLY A 950 -7.99 -32.13 22.25
C GLY A 950 -7.82 -30.64 21.95
N ARG A 951 -6.59 -30.09 22.02
CA ARG A 951 -6.31 -28.69 21.69
C ARG A 951 -5.09 -28.58 20.76
N PRO A 952 -5.21 -27.99 19.56
CA PRO A 952 -4.06 -27.75 18.68
C PRO A 952 -3.11 -26.72 19.31
N ARG A 953 -1.83 -26.74 18.89
CA ARG A 953 -0.91 -25.65 19.24
C ARG A 953 -1.41 -24.37 18.62
N ARG A 954 -1.40 -23.29 19.41
CA ARG A 954 -1.87 -21.97 18.96
C ARG A 954 -0.82 -20.93 19.26
N ALA A 955 -0.62 -20.04 18.30
CA ALA A 955 0.23 -18.88 18.48
C ALA A 955 -0.44 -17.61 17.98
N ALA A 956 0.18 -16.49 18.32
CA ALA A 956 -0.11 -15.22 17.71
C ALA A 956 1.16 -14.54 17.22
N VAL A 957 1.03 -13.71 16.19
CA VAL A 957 2.11 -12.91 15.61
C VAL A 957 1.68 -11.45 15.58
N SER A 958 2.44 -10.58 16.24
CA SER A 958 2.21 -9.13 16.25
C SER A 958 3.19 -8.39 15.36
N SER A 959 2.70 -7.40 14.61
CA SER A 959 3.58 -6.39 14.01
C SER A 959 2.96 -5.00 14.10
N PHE A 960 3.72 -4.06 14.66
CA PHE A 960 3.29 -2.69 14.92
C PHE A 960 4.19 -1.72 14.15
N GLY A 961 3.57 -0.98 13.23
CA GLY A 961 4.23 -0.02 12.36
C GLY A 961 4.19 1.40 12.91
N THR A 962 5.22 2.17 12.58
CA THR A 962 5.22 3.64 12.66
C THR A 962 3.93 4.20 12.04
N GLY A 963 3.41 5.28 12.61
CA GLY A 963 2.07 5.78 12.30
C GLY A 963 0.97 5.14 13.14
N GLY A 964 1.32 4.29 14.10
CA GLY A 964 0.39 3.61 14.98
C GLY A 964 -0.40 2.50 14.28
N ILE A 965 0.15 1.90 13.22
CA ILE A 965 -0.54 0.90 12.40
C ILE A 965 -0.29 -0.49 13.00
N ASN A 966 -1.33 -1.14 13.53
CA ASN A 966 -1.17 -2.37 14.32
C ASN A 966 -1.85 -3.57 13.65
N TYR A 967 -1.13 -4.69 13.53
CA TYR A 967 -1.68 -5.97 13.08
C TYR A 967 -1.35 -7.10 14.07
N HIS A 968 -2.31 -8.00 14.26
CA HIS A 968 -2.19 -9.19 15.11
C HIS A 968 -2.83 -10.39 14.43
N VAL A 969 -2.07 -11.46 14.20
CA VAL A 969 -2.50 -12.67 13.49
C VAL A 969 -2.57 -13.83 14.48
N LEU A 970 -3.68 -14.57 14.47
CA LEU A 970 -3.84 -15.82 15.23
C LEU A 970 -3.59 -17.02 14.32
N VAL A 971 -2.69 -17.90 14.75
CA VAL A 971 -2.23 -19.06 13.98
C VAL A 971 -2.48 -20.34 14.79
N GLU A 972 -2.86 -21.41 14.11
CA GLU A 972 -3.15 -22.71 14.69
C GLU A 972 -2.47 -23.84 13.91
N GLU A 973 -2.00 -24.87 14.61
CA GLU A 973 -1.54 -26.12 14.01
C GLU A 973 -2.70 -26.84 13.29
N HIS A 974 -2.48 -27.30 12.06
CA HIS A 974 -3.46 -28.13 11.36
C HIS A 974 -3.42 -29.58 11.89
N GLU A 975 -4.60 -30.15 12.17
CA GLU A 975 -4.74 -31.55 12.57
C GLU A 975 -5.07 -32.41 11.34
N GLU A 976 -4.13 -33.24 10.88
CA GLU A 976 -4.49 -34.35 9.98
C GLU A 976 -5.39 -35.32 10.77
N HIS A 977 -6.63 -35.51 10.30
CA HIS A 977 -7.61 -36.40 10.93
C HIS A 977 -7.00 -37.80 11.19
N MET A 978 -6.80 -38.10 12.48
CA MET A 978 -6.70 -39.46 13.03
C MET A 978 -8.05 -40.22 12.92
N GLU A 979 -8.70 -40.16 11.75
CA GLU A 979 -9.88 -41.00 11.44
C GLU A 979 -9.51 -42.30 10.69
N ARG A 980 -8.24 -42.49 10.29
CA ARG A 980 -7.77 -43.76 9.72
C ARG A 980 -7.43 -44.86 10.73
N THR A 981 -7.63 -44.63 12.03
CA THR A 981 -7.40 -45.65 13.07
C THR A 981 -8.50 -45.64 14.14
N ARG A 982 -9.77 -45.79 13.73
CA ARG A 982 -10.70 -46.56 14.57
C ARG A 982 -10.51 -48.04 14.21
N PRO A 983 -10.13 -48.93 15.14
CA PRO A 983 -10.28 -50.35 14.90
C PRO A 983 -11.76 -50.59 14.59
N VAL A 984 -12.04 -51.23 13.46
CA VAL A 984 -13.35 -51.82 13.24
C VAL A 984 -13.52 -52.85 14.36
N GLU A 985 -14.39 -52.58 15.33
CA GLU A 985 -14.83 -53.60 16.26
C GLU A 985 -15.46 -54.72 15.42
N HIS A 986 -14.76 -55.85 15.35
CA HIS A 986 -15.31 -57.09 14.83
C HIS A 986 -16.50 -57.47 15.70
N LEU A 987 -17.70 -57.26 15.16
CA LEU A 987 -18.91 -57.94 15.61
C LEU A 987 -18.80 -59.41 15.21
N ASP A 988 -18.17 -60.22 16.07
CA ASP A 988 -18.31 -61.67 16.00
C ASP A 988 -19.66 -62.07 16.61
N GLY A 989 -20.60 -62.40 15.72
CA GLY A 989 -21.83 -63.09 16.05
C GLY A 989 -21.61 -64.60 16.18
N ALA A 990 -21.89 -65.12 17.38
CA ALA A 990 -22.46 -66.43 17.68
C ALA A 990 -21.89 -67.71 17.03
N ARG A 991 -21.23 -68.53 17.86
CA ARG A 991 -21.67 -69.90 18.17
C ARG A 991 -21.49 -70.20 19.65
#